data_AF-A0A7Y1XHX7-F1
#
_entry.id   AF-A0A7Y1XHX7-F1
#
_cell.length_a   1.000
_cell.length_b   1.000
_cell.length_c   1.000
_cell.angle_alpha   90.00
_cell.angle_beta   90.00
_cell.angle_gamma   90.00
#
_symmetry.space_group_name_H-M   'P 1'
#
loop_
_entity.id
_entity.type
_entity.pdbx_description
1 polymer ?
#
loop_
_entity_poly.entity_id
_entity_poly.type
_entity_poly.pdbx_seq_one_letter_code
_entity_poly.pdbx_strand_id
1 'polypeptide(L)'
;THHLNTDQRFLPIASVNNGDGTFTLNLPANPNIMIVGNYWLFALNANGTPSIGVTLQIIRDEISIPPAYGNAVYVSDLAFTSETNGWGPAERDQSNGGAGSGDGGTLELNGTSYAKGLGVHSYSEISLDLSGQYNSFFADIGLDDSRDGLCGNIRFAVDVDGVNQYTSGGFIDTTPKESIAIDVAGANTLTLKVEDNNGDNCGDHGNWADAQLTPLQQPGFRYYRLTPFKLRDDNLADSVQLAELAFFDNGARVYSAGQVSPGGNSPATEGPANADDNASTTRWRDYNKGALVYDFDSPVIINGYGLTTANDAPERDPVRWMLEASKDGNSWVVIDDQAGADFATPSSRQTATTIIPVVLPGVIVALPEPPRNSSTLLVREQAGSDFIWNVNPDNNSVTVSNDQGVVAAEIPVGAKPWALAARPGGNQVLVSNKADASLSVIDTISLAVTQTINLPYASQPHGIVFNSSGSEYFLVLEGSAILQRRNASNHSVTGSVSLPGVPRHISMRFDDSRVLVSNFITPPIPGEHSSTLNTAAAAAQIFAIDPVSMTLANTISLSHDDRSLSESQGPGMPNYLGSAVVSFDDQYAYVPSKKDNVDSGPTRMKPGMTFDSTVRANTSRIALPGENEDATFRIDHDNSSVATHAALTGNNRYLLVALETSRELAVFDTSNGFELMRLPTGMAPQSVALSSNGSIAYVHNFTERSISRFDLTQMLETDLPATNVLTPIDTVSSESLSANILLGKQLFYDAADPRLSRDKYMSCASCHKEGKHDGRTWDLAGMGEGLRRT
;
A
#
# COMPACT_ATOMS: atom_id res chain seq x y z
N THR A 1 1.05 17.10 12.69
CA THR A 1 1.85 18.07 11.91
C THR A 1 1.59 17.82 10.44
N HIS A 2 1.93 18.78 9.60
CA HIS A 2 1.87 18.65 8.15
C HIS A 2 3.18 18.03 7.66
N HIS A 3 3.09 16.89 6.99
CA HIS A 3 3.96 16.64 5.84
C HIS A 3 3.29 15.73 4.80
N LEU A 4 2.29 14.92 5.17
CA LEU A 4 1.46 14.15 4.22
C LEU A 4 -0.04 14.06 4.57
N ASN A 5 -0.50 14.76 5.61
CA ASN A 5 -1.91 14.86 5.96
C ASN A 5 -2.24 16.34 6.26
N THR A 6 -3.24 16.90 5.56
CA THR A 6 -3.67 18.30 5.76
C THR A 6 -4.74 18.47 6.83
N ASP A 7 -5.13 17.40 7.51
CA ASP A 7 -6.09 17.48 8.60
C ASP A 7 -5.37 17.73 9.92
N GLN A 8 -5.63 18.88 10.53
CA GLN A 8 -5.35 19.06 11.96
C GLN A 8 -6.27 18.14 12.75
N ARG A 9 -5.84 16.88 12.98
CA ARG A 9 -6.52 15.98 13.91
C ARG A 9 -6.23 16.43 15.34
N PHE A 10 -7.27 16.82 16.07
CA PHE A 10 -7.18 17.12 17.50
C PHE A 10 -7.68 15.91 18.27
N LEU A 11 -6.74 15.10 18.76
CA LEU A 11 -7.07 13.91 19.51
C LEU A 11 -6.98 14.17 21.02
N PRO A 12 -8.09 14.23 21.76
CA PRO A 12 -8.05 14.30 23.21
C PRO A 12 -7.57 12.95 23.78
N ILE A 13 -6.38 12.94 24.38
CA ILE A 13 -5.82 11.77 25.04
C ILE A 13 -6.17 11.84 26.53
N ALA A 14 -6.84 10.80 27.04
CA ALA A 14 -7.11 10.72 28.47
C ALA A 14 -5.79 10.54 29.22
N SER A 15 -5.58 11.31 30.27
CA SER A 15 -4.36 11.25 31.08
C SER A 15 -4.68 10.98 32.54
N VAL A 16 -3.84 10.19 33.22
CA VAL A 16 -3.82 10.06 34.67
C VAL A 16 -2.65 10.91 35.20
N ASN A 17 -2.94 11.87 36.07
CA ASN A 17 -1.90 12.58 36.80
C ASN A 17 -1.36 11.66 37.91
N ASN A 18 -0.07 11.34 37.87
CA ASN A 18 0.55 10.40 38.80
C ASN A 18 0.93 11.04 40.15
N GLY A 19 0.74 12.37 40.31
CA GLY A 19 0.98 13.10 41.56
C GLY A 19 2.42 13.52 41.81
N ASP A 20 3.34 13.22 40.89
CA ASP A 20 4.78 13.48 40.95
C ASP A 20 5.26 14.43 39.83
N GLY A 21 4.32 15.09 39.14
CA GLY A 21 4.62 15.91 37.97
C GLY A 21 4.66 15.12 36.65
N THR A 22 4.41 13.81 36.69
CA THR A 22 4.25 12.98 35.48
C THR A 22 2.78 12.68 35.18
N PHE A 23 2.51 12.37 33.91
CA PHE A 23 1.19 11.96 33.42
C PHE A 23 1.31 10.63 32.69
N THR A 24 0.41 9.70 32.96
CA THR A 24 0.23 8.49 32.16
C THR A 24 -0.83 8.75 31.10
N LEU A 25 -0.49 8.56 29.83
CA LEU A 25 -1.40 8.75 28.70
C LEU A 25 -2.09 7.44 28.33
N ASN A 26 -3.42 7.45 28.18
CA ASN A 26 -4.19 6.33 27.67
C ASN A 26 -4.48 6.54 26.19
N LEU A 27 -3.76 5.82 25.33
CA LEU A 27 -3.96 5.89 23.88
C LEU A 27 -5.31 5.27 23.47
N PRO A 28 -5.96 5.74 22.40
CA PRO A 28 -7.17 5.13 21.89
C PRO A 28 -6.93 3.68 21.47
N ALA A 29 -7.89 2.79 21.75
CA ALA A 29 -7.80 1.38 21.36
C ALA A 29 -7.96 1.16 19.84
N ASN A 30 -8.49 2.13 19.10
CA ASN A 30 -8.64 2.04 17.65
C ASN A 30 -7.37 2.59 16.94
N PRO A 31 -6.60 1.74 16.25
CA PRO A 31 -5.35 2.16 15.60
C PRO A 31 -5.56 3.17 14.46
N ASN A 32 -6.78 3.27 13.90
CA ASN A 32 -7.09 4.23 12.83
C ASN A 32 -7.27 5.68 13.31
N ILE A 33 -7.26 5.90 14.63
CA ILE A 33 -7.36 7.25 15.22
C ILE A 33 -5.98 7.93 15.25
N MET A 34 -4.91 7.17 15.53
CA MET A 34 -3.52 7.63 15.55
C MET A 34 -2.71 6.88 14.49
N ILE A 35 -2.80 7.36 13.25
CA ILE A 35 -1.95 6.85 12.16
C ILE A 35 -0.48 7.19 12.40
N VAL A 36 0.43 6.47 11.76
CA VAL A 36 1.87 6.76 11.82
C VAL A 36 2.12 8.19 11.32
N GLY A 37 2.92 8.96 12.05
CA GLY A 37 3.23 10.34 11.68
C GLY A 37 3.64 11.22 12.85
N ASN A 38 3.82 12.51 12.58
CA ASN A 38 4.24 13.49 13.57
C ASN A 38 3.02 14.22 14.15
N TYR A 39 2.95 14.34 15.47
CA TYR A 39 1.88 14.93 16.25
C TYR A 39 2.44 16.03 17.14
N TRP A 40 1.62 17.01 17.53
CA TRP A 40 1.96 17.97 18.57
C TRP A 40 1.17 17.64 19.83
N LEU A 41 1.88 17.31 20.91
CA LEU A 41 1.30 17.10 22.23
C LEU A 41 1.48 18.37 23.06
N PHE A 42 0.39 18.87 23.62
CA PHE A 42 0.40 19.97 24.61
C PHE A 42 -0.67 19.69 25.66
N ALA A 43 -0.41 20.11 26.89
CA ALA A 43 -1.40 20.06 27.97
C ALA A 43 -2.25 21.34 27.97
N LEU A 44 -3.53 21.21 28.27
CA LEU A 44 -4.42 22.35 28.47
C LEU A 44 -4.67 22.53 29.98
N ASN A 45 -4.54 23.76 30.48
CA ASN A 45 -5.00 24.06 31.84
C ASN A 45 -6.55 24.11 31.91
N ALA A 46 -7.11 24.30 33.10
CA ALA A 46 -8.56 24.36 33.31
C ALA A 46 -9.29 25.46 32.50
N ASN A 47 -8.55 26.44 31.97
CA ASN A 47 -9.07 27.53 31.14
C ASN A 47 -8.82 27.30 29.64
N GLY A 48 -8.31 26.13 29.23
CA GLY A 48 -8.00 25.81 27.84
C GLY A 48 -6.73 26.49 27.31
N THR A 49 -5.85 27.02 28.17
CA THR A 49 -4.56 27.57 27.72
C THR A 49 -3.57 26.43 27.48
N PRO A 50 -2.98 26.32 26.27
CA PRO A 50 -2.00 25.28 25.97
C PRO A 50 -0.66 25.54 26.65
N SER A 51 0.01 24.47 27.04
CA SER A 51 1.43 24.47 27.37
C SER A 51 2.27 24.68 26.11
N ILE A 52 3.59 24.75 26.27
CA ILE A 52 4.50 24.52 25.15
C ILE A 52 4.18 23.14 24.57
N GLY A 53 4.02 23.08 23.25
CA GLY A 53 3.81 21.83 22.54
C GLY A 53 5.13 21.11 22.28
N VAL A 54 5.11 19.79 22.39
CA VAL A 54 6.21 18.92 21.99
C VAL A 54 5.79 18.11 20.77
N THR A 55 6.70 17.94 19.82
CA THR A 55 6.46 17.04 18.69
C THR A 55 6.62 15.60 19.17
N LEU A 56 5.63 14.76 18.93
CA LEU A 56 5.68 13.32 19.12
C LEU A 56 5.63 12.66 17.75
N GLN A 57 6.56 11.76 17.45
CA GLN A 57 6.41 10.86 16.31
C GLN A 57 5.70 9.60 16.80
N ILE A 58 4.52 9.34 16.23
CA ILE A 58 3.85 8.05 16.35
C ILE A 58 4.46 7.16 15.30
N ILE A 59 5.24 6.19 15.76
CA ILE A 59 5.78 5.10 14.98
C ILE A 59 4.99 3.83 15.32
N ARG A 60 5.04 2.84 14.44
CA ARG A 60 4.61 1.48 14.80
C ARG A 60 5.40 1.06 16.04
N ASP A 61 4.78 0.32 16.95
CA ASP A 61 5.50 -0.35 18.03
C ASP A 61 6.55 -1.24 17.35
N GLU A 62 7.77 -0.74 17.37
CA GLU A 62 8.90 -1.30 16.69
C GLU A 62 9.16 -2.65 17.34
N ILE A 63 8.83 -3.75 16.65
CA ILE A 63 9.92 -4.69 16.48
C ILE A 63 10.90 -3.96 15.57
N SER A 64 11.79 -3.26 16.26
CA SER A 64 12.92 -2.46 15.79
C SER A 64 12.60 -1.33 14.82
N ILE A 65 13.19 -0.17 15.09
CA ILE A 65 14.05 0.63 14.20
C ILE A 65 14.26 -0.24 12.95
N PRO A 66 14.08 0.19 11.67
CA PRO A 66 14.81 -0.55 10.64
C PRO A 66 16.20 -0.62 11.24
N PRO A 67 16.77 -1.82 11.51
CA PRO A 67 17.93 -1.82 12.37
C PRO A 67 18.96 -0.93 11.62
N ALA A 68 20.17 -0.83 12.13
CA ALA A 68 21.16 -1.12 11.11
C ALA A 68 20.69 -2.44 10.46
N TYR A 69 19.93 -2.42 9.35
CA TYR A 69 19.95 -3.50 8.38
C TYR A 69 21.45 -3.76 8.35
N GLY A 70 21.90 -4.96 8.69
CA GLY A 70 23.29 -5.23 9.05
C GLY A 70 24.33 -4.87 7.97
N ASN A 71 23.88 -4.17 6.92
CA ASN A 71 24.53 -3.61 5.76
C ASN A 71 24.28 -2.09 5.57
N ALA A 72 23.81 -1.33 6.57
CA ALA A 72 23.87 0.12 6.48
C ALA A 72 25.35 0.47 6.29
N VAL A 73 25.67 1.06 5.14
CA VAL A 73 27.05 1.35 4.80
C VAL A 73 27.31 2.78 5.21
N TYR A 74 28.14 2.97 6.23
CA TYR A 74 28.53 4.31 6.63
C TYR A 74 29.28 4.98 5.49
N VAL A 75 28.95 6.24 5.23
CA VAL A 75 29.64 7.02 4.21
C VAL A 75 31.13 7.11 4.54
N SER A 76 31.48 7.18 5.83
CA SER A 76 32.86 7.16 6.31
C SER A 76 33.62 5.85 6.05
N ASP A 77 32.94 4.77 5.65
CA ASP A 77 33.57 3.50 5.26
C ASP A 77 33.72 3.35 3.72
N LEU A 78 33.13 4.26 2.94
CA LEU A 78 33.14 4.21 1.47
C LEU A 78 34.32 4.97 0.86
N ALA A 79 34.79 4.49 -0.29
CA ALA A 79 35.76 5.23 -1.09
C ALA A 79 35.11 6.47 -1.71
N PHE A 80 35.74 7.64 -1.51
CA PHE A 80 35.28 8.87 -2.15
C PHE A 80 35.81 8.91 -3.59
N THR A 81 34.94 9.27 -4.53
CA THR A 81 35.32 9.52 -5.92
C THR A 81 35.99 10.90 -6.08
N SER A 82 35.61 11.86 -5.24
CA SER A 82 36.28 13.14 -5.09
C SER A 82 36.11 13.70 -3.68
N GLU A 83 37.08 14.48 -3.21
CA GLU A 83 37.05 15.15 -1.91
C GLU A 83 37.65 16.56 -2.04
N THR A 84 36.94 17.55 -1.50
CA THR A 84 37.42 18.90 -1.25
C THR A 84 36.91 19.32 0.13
N ASN A 85 37.76 19.96 0.92
CA ASN A 85 37.42 20.41 2.26
C ASN A 85 38.19 21.71 2.57
N GLY A 86 37.53 22.67 3.24
CA GLY A 86 38.03 24.05 3.30
C GLY A 86 39.23 24.22 4.21
N TRP A 87 39.28 23.42 5.28
CA TRP A 87 40.41 23.34 6.19
C TRP A 87 40.66 21.89 6.59
N GLY A 88 41.86 21.39 6.25
CA GLY A 88 42.21 20.00 6.52
C GLY A 88 41.52 19.01 5.59
N PRO A 89 41.82 17.71 5.74
CA PRO A 89 41.03 16.65 5.11
C PRO A 89 39.62 16.56 5.73
N ALA A 90 38.68 15.95 5.02
CA ALA A 90 37.45 15.50 5.64
C ALA A 90 37.77 14.33 6.58
N GLU A 91 37.38 14.46 7.84
CA GLU A 91 37.70 13.46 8.86
C GLU A 91 36.62 12.39 8.91
N ARG A 92 37.06 11.13 8.95
CA ARG A 92 36.17 9.96 9.02
C ARG A 92 35.99 9.55 10.47
N ASP A 93 34.74 9.50 10.91
CA ASP A 93 34.32 9.12 12.26
C ASP A 93 34.87 10.03 13.37
N GLN A 94 35.32 11.22 13.00
CA GLN A 94 35.86 12.26 13.89
C GLN A 94 35.42 13.64 13.40
N SER A 95 35.33 14.61 14.31
CA SER A 95 35.13 16.01 13.95
C SER A 95 36.33 16.54 13.15
N ASN A 96 36.18 17.63 12.40
CA ASN A 96 37.33 18.22 11.72
C ASN A 96 38.28 18.86 12.74
N GLY A 97 39.52 18.35 12.85
CA GLY A 97 40.51 18.76 13.86
C GLY A 97 41.58 19.76 13.39
N GLY A 98 41.55 20.16 12.11
CA GLY A 98 42.49 21.09 11.52
C GLY A 98 43.39 20.46 10.45
N ALA A 99 44.70 20.69 10.51
CA ALA A 99 45.59 20.44 9.37
C ALA A 99 46.08 18.98 9.21
N GLY A 100 45.95 18.15 10.24
CA GLY A 100 46.31 16.74 10.21
C GLY A 100 45.20 15.87 9.65
N SER A 101 45.46 14.57 9.51
CA SER A 101 44.41 13.56 9.30
C SER A 101 44.28 12.77 10.60
N GLY A 102 43.04 12.52 11.05
CA GLY A 102 42.75 11.85 12.30
C GLY A 102 43.15 12.65 13.54
N ASP A 103 43.19 13.98 13.42
CA ASP A 103 43.43 14.90 14.54
C ASP A 103 42.14 15.44 15.18
N GLY A 104 41.00 14.98 14.65
CA GLY A 104 39.66 15.28 15.08
C GLY A 104 39.27 14.73 16.45
N GLY A 105 38.30 15.39 17.07
CA GLY A 105 37.64 14.91 18.28
C GLY A 105 36.47 13.98 17.98
N THR A 106 35.68 13.70 19.01
CA THR A 106 34.38 13.02 18.84
C THR A 106 33.44 13.91 18.04
N LEU A 107 32.74 13.35 17.06
CA LEU A 107 31.63 14.03 16.39
C LEU A 107 30.56 14.37 17.42
N GLU A 108 30.32 15.65 17.68
CA GLU A 108 29.27 16.08 18.62
C GLU A 108 28.35 17.11 17.98
N LEU A 109 27.04 16.85 18.08
CA LEU A 109 26.00 17.78 17.64
C LEU A 109 25.00 18.00 18.77
N ASN A 110 24.92 19.24 19.28
CA ASN A 110 24.00 19.64 20.34
C ASN A 110 24.03 18.72 21.57
N GLY A 111 25.22 18.35 22.01
CA GLY A 111 25.49 17.50 23.17
C GLY A 111 25.29 16.00 22.91
N THR A 112 25.06 15.59 21.65
CA THR A 112 24.98 14.18 21.25
C THR A 112 26.26 13.77 20.56
N SER A 113 26.93 12.74 21.08
CA SER A 113 28.14 12.18 20.49
C SER A 113 27.82 11.05 19.50
N TYR A 114 28.55 10.98 18.39
CA TYR A 114 28.40 9.95 17.36
C TYR A 114 29.71 9.18 17.14
N ALA A 115 29.58 7.88 16.92
CA ALA A 115 30.72 7.02 16.63
C ALA A 115 31.08 6.98 15.14
N LYS A 116 30.14 7.38 14.27
CA LYS A 116 30.28 7.30 12.81
C LYS A 116 29.82 8.59 12.17
N GLY A 117 30.42 8.94 11.03
CA GLY A 117 30.06 10.14 10.26
C GLY A 117 31.28 10.82 9.65
N LEU A 118 31.09 12.05 9.15
CA LEU A 118 32.16 12.86 8.60
C LEU A 118 32.24 14.22 9.29
N GLY A 119 33.44 14.62 9.72
CA GLY A 119 33.74 15.97 10.18
C GLY A 119 34.38 16.77 9.05
N VAL A 120 33.81 17.93 8.72
CA VAL A 120 34.25 18.77 7.59
C VAL A 120 34.35 20.24 8.00
N HIS A 121 34.99 21.03 7.15
CA HIS A 121 35.05 22.49 7.27
C HIS A 121 34.58 23.13 5.95
N SER A 122 33.77 24.19 6.03
CA SER A 122 33.33 24.93 4.84
C SER A 122 34.55 25.56 4.08
N TYR A 123 34.61 25.60 2.75
CA TYR A 123 33.79 24.90 1.77
C TYR A 123 34.19 23.43 1.66
N SER A 124 33.23 22.50 1.70
CA SER A 124 33.49 21.09 1.45
C SER A 124 32.57 20.50 0.37
N GLU A 125 33.10 19.54 -0.38
CA GLU A 125 32.39 18.76 -1.40
C GLU A 125 32.98 17.35 -1.47
N ILE A 126 32.18 16.35 -1.11
CA ILE A 126 32.57 14.93 -1.06
C ILE A 126 31.64 14.14 -1.97
N SER A 127 32.18 13.46 -2.97
CA SER A 127 31.40 12.65 -3.93
C SER A 127 31.65 11.16 -3.76
N LEU A 128 30.62 10.37 -4.02
CA LEU A 128 30.58 8.91 -3.90
C LEU A 128 30.01 8.30 -5.19
N ASP A 129 30.49 7.12 -5.55
CA ASP A 129 29.84 6.26 -6.56
C ASP A 129 28.86 5.32 -5.84
N LEU A 130 27.59 5.43 -6.21
CA LEU A 130 26.51 4.58 -5.70
C LEU A 130 26.25 3.37 -6.60
N SER A 131 26.61 3.45 -7.89
CA SER A 131 26.42 2.40 -8.90
C SER A 131 25.00 1.79 -8.94
N GLY A 132 23.98 2.56 -8.58
CA GLY A 132 22.59 2.08 -8.49
C GLY A 132 22.33 1.08 -7.36
N GLN A 133 23.22 0.96 -6.37
CA GLN A 133 23.17 -0.10 -5.36
C GLN A 133 22.49 0.31 -4.04
N TYR A 134 21.97 1.53 -3.94
CA TYR A 134 21.44 2.10 -2.69
C TYR A 134 20.04 2.68 -2.89
N ASN A 135 19.26 2.74 -1.82
CA ASN A 135 17.88 3.20 -1.77
C ASN A 135 17.75 4.58 -1.10
N SER A 136 18.47 4.82 -0.01
CA SER A 136 18.36 6.06 0.76
C SER A 136 19.68 6.43 1.42
N PHE A 137 19.92 7.74 1.56
CA PHE A 137 20.98 8.34 2.38
C PHE A 137 20.38 9.00 3.62
N PHE A 138 21.00 8.83 4.79
CA PHE A 138 20.60 9.45 6.06
C PHE A 138 21.80 10.11 6.74
N ALA A 139 21.60 11.26 7.40
CA ALA A 139 22.58 11.86 8.30
C ALA A 139 21.93 12.82 9.30
N ASP A 140 22.53 12.97 10.47
CA ASP A 140 22.36 14.13 11.34
C ASP A 140 23.36 15.21 10.94
N ILE A 141 22.88 16.41 10.66
CA ILE A 141 23.68 17.56 10.22
C ILE A 141 23.66 18.69 11.23
N GLY A 142 24.79 19.40 11.36
CA GLY A 142 24.89 20.59 12.19
C GLY A 142 26.33 21.07 12.39
N LEU A 143 26.48 22.17 13.13
CA LEU A 143 27.80 22.65 13.57
C LEU A 143 28.34 21.75 14.67
N ASP A 144 29.60 21.33 14.52
CA ASP A 144 30.29 20.49 15.51
C ASP A 144 30.49 21.24 16.84
N ASP A 145 30.21 20.59 17.97
CA ASP A 145 30.31 21.22 19.29
C ASP A 145 31.76 21.46 19.76
N SER A 146 32.75 20.77 19.16
CA SER A 146 34.18 20.93 19.46
C SER A 146 34.87 22.02 18.64
N ARG A 147 34.12 22.74 17.79
CA ARG A 147 34.59 23.82 16.92
C ARG A 147 35.34 24.95 17.65
N ASP A 148 36.25 25.60 16.93
CA ASP A 148 37.11 26.67 17.45
C ASP A 148 36.42 28.04 17.54
N GLY A 149 35.43 28.15 18.42
CA GLY A 149 34.72 29.40 18.71
C GLY A 149 33.23 29.34 18.41
N LEU A 150 32.49 30.32 18.92
CA LEU A 150 31.03 30.44 18.74
C LEU A 150 30.74 31.53 17.70
N CYS A 151 31.03 31.22 16.44
CA CYS A 151 30.91 32.12 15.29
C CYS A 151 30.50 31.40 13.98
N GLY A 152 30.29 30.08 14.00
CA GLY A 152 30.06 29.26 12.81
C GLY A 152 28.79 29.65 12.05
N ASN A 153 28.87 29.63 10.72
CA ASN A 153 27.74 29.92 9.84
C ASN A 153 27.82 29.13 8.52
N ILE A 154 27.34 27.90 8.56
CA ILE A 154 27.42 26.97 7.42
C ILE A 154 26.04 26.60 6.89
N ARG A 155 26.00 26.04 5.68
CA ARG A 155 24.82 25.43 5.07
C ARG A 155 25.20 24.07 4.46
N PHE A 156 24.32 23.09 4.64
CA PHE A 156 24.48 21.75 4.06
C PHE A 156 23.69 21.65 2.75
N ALA A 157 24.24 20.94 1.78
CA ALA A 157 23.54 20.59 0.55
C ALA A 157 23.88 19.16 0.09
N VAL A 158 22.94 18.52 -0.60
CA VAL A 158 23.09 17.17 -1.15
C VAL A 158 22.68 17.17 -2.62
N ASP A 159 23.58 16.72 -3.49
CA ASP A 159 23.31 16.49 -4.90
C ASP A 159 23.27 14.98 -5.19
N VAL A 160 22.31 14.55 -6.01
CA VAL A 160 22.16 13.16 -6.50
C VAL A 160 22.17 13.20 -8.02
N ASP A 161 23.06 12.43 -8.64
CA ASP A 161 23.27 12.44 -10.11
C ASP A 161 23.49 13.84 -10.70
N GLY A 162 24.21 14.68 -9.95
CA GLY A 162 24.53 16.07 -10.32
C GLY A 162 23.38 17.06 -10.18
N VAL A 163 22.25 16.64 -9.57
CA VAL A 163 21.08 17.48 -9.31
C VAL A 163 20.94 17.72 -7.81
N ASN A 164 20.87 18.98 -7.39
CA ASN A 164 20.62 19.33 -6.00
C ASN A 164 19.25 18.82 -5.53
N GLN A 165 19.25 17.92 -4.55
CA GLN A 165 18.05 17.35 -3.95
C GLN A 165 17.69 18.02 -2.62
N TYR A 166 18.69 18.58 -1.93
CA TYR A 166 18.50 19.22 -0.64
C TYR A 166 19.48 20.37 -0.41
N THR A 167 18.98 21.41 0.25
CA THR A 167 19.76 22.54 0.77
C THR A 167 19.15 22.97 2.10
N SER A 168 19.95 23.00 3.16
CA SER A 168 19.48 23.33 4.52
C SER A 168 19.25 24.83 4.72
N GLY A 169 18.64 25.18 5.86
CA GLY A 169 18.79 26.52 6.45
C GLY A 169 20.25 26.80 6.85
N GLY A 170 20.55 28.05 7.23
CA GLY A 170 21.87 28.37 7.80
C GLY A 170 21.98 27.86 9.24
N PHE A 171 23.07 27.16 9.54
CA PHE A 171 23.42 26.75 10.90
C PHE A 171 24.30 27.81 11.54
N ILE A 172 23.77 28.46 12.57
CA ILE A 172 24.52 29.32 13.49
C ILE A 172 24.59 28.66 14.85
N ASP A 173 25.32 29.22 15.81
CA ASP A 173 25.60 28.55 17.09
C ASP A 173 24.37 28.12 17.91
N THR A 174 23.22 28.76 17.69
CA THR A 174 21.96 28.40 18.37
C THR A 174 21.07 27.46 17.57
N THR A 175 21.46 27.08 16.35
CA THR A 175 20.68 26.18 15.50
C THR A 175 20.85 24.74 16.02
N PRO A 176 19.75 24.04 16.36
CA PRO A 176 19.82 22.63 16.71
C PRO A 176 20.16 21.79 15.47
N LYS A 177 20.73 20.60 15.69
CA LYS A 177 20.96 19.60 14.64
C LYS A 177 19.66 19.30 13.90
N GLU A 178 19.80 18.95 12.63
CA GLU A 178 18.72 18.51 11.76
C GLU A 178 19.01 17.08 11.29
N SER A 179 18.02 16.21 11.27
CA SER A 179 18.14 14.88 10.68
C SER A 179 17.58 14.92 9.27
N ILE A 180 18.34 14.43 8.29
CA ILE A 180 17.94 14.42 6.89
C ILE A 180 17.91 13.00 6.33
N ALA A 181 17.00 12.77 5.38
CA ALA A 181 16.93 11.55 4.60
C ALA A 181 16.69 11.90 3.13
N ILE A 182 17.53 11.39 2.23
CA ILE A 182 17.51 11.67 0.78
C ILE A 182 17.31 10.36 0.03
N ASP A 183 16.36 10.34 -0.91
CA ASP A 183 16.17 9.21 -1.83
C ASP A 183 17.32 9.15 -2.84
N VAL A 184 17.95 7.99 -2.94
CA VAL A 184 19.04 7.70 -3.89
C VAL A 184 18.79 6.41 -4.66
N ALA A 185 17.53 5.94 -4.70
CA ALA A 185 17.15 4.68 -5.34
C ALA A 185 17.59 4.64 -6.81
N GLY A 186 18.50 3.70 -7.12
CA GLY A 186 19.03 3.52 -8.47
C GLY A 186 19.95 4.65 -8.97
N ALA A 187 20.29 5.63 -8.12
CA ALA A 187 21.20 6.71 -8.47
C ALA A 187 22.65 6.21 -8.60
N ASN A 188 23.43 6.88 -9.45
CA ASN A 188 24.83 6.51 -9.70
C ASN A 188 25.81 7.29 -8.85
N THR A 189 25.47 8.52 -8.43
CA THR A 189 26.37 9.41 -7.68
C THR A 189 25.64 10.17 -6.58
N LEU A 190 26.35 10.39 -5.46
CA LEU A 190 25.92 11.22 -4.34
C LEU A 190 27.04 12.19 -3.98
N THR A 191 26.71 13.47 -3.82
CA THR A 191 27.65 14.52 -3.43
C THR A 191 27.14 15.28 -2.20
N LEU A 192 27.95 15.30 -1.13
CA LEU A 192 27.69 15.99 0.12
C LEU A 192 28.48 17.30 0.18
N LYS A 193 27.81 18.42 0.47
CA LYS A 193 28.42 19.76 0.47
C LYS A 193 28.17 20.54 1.75
N VAL A 194 29.20 21.25 2.22
CA VAL A 194 29.07 22.29 3.24
C VAL A 194 29.57 23.62 2.67
N GLU A 195 28.67 24.58 2.61
CA GLU A 195 28.92 25.93 2.11
C GLU A 195 29.09 26.93 3.26
N ASP A 196 29.97 27.91 3.08
CA ASP A 196 30.03 29.10 3.94
C ASP A 196 28.86 30.04 3.59
N ASN A 197 28.14 30.49 4.62
CA ASN A 197 26.90 31.24 4.49
C ASN A 197 26.99 32.70 5.03
N ASN A 198 28.20 33.19 5.39
CA ASN A 198 28.40 34.59 5.78
C ASN A 198 29.68 35.25 5.23
N GLY A 199 30.57 34.50 4.55
CA GLY A 199 31.84 35.00 4.02
C GLY A 199 32.99 35.01 5.04
N ASP A 200 32.83 34.37 6.19
CA ASP A 200 33.82 34.21 7.27
C ASP A 200 34.02 32.71 7.55
N ASN A 201 35.20 32.29 7.98
CA ASN A 201 35.55 30.88 8.18
C ASN A 201 35.67 30.48 9.66
N CYS A 202 35.27 31.37 10.57
CA CYS A 202 35.36 31.18 12.01
C CYS A 202 34.37 30.10 12.49
N GLY A 203 34.85 28.99 13.05
CA GLY A 203 34.00 27.95 13.65
C GLY A 203 33.14 27.17 12.66
N ASP A 204 33.50 27.16 11.38
CA ASP A 204 32.73 26.59 10.27
C ASP A 204 32.89 25.06 10.13
N HIS A 205 33.02 24.40 11.27
CA HIS A 205 33.14 22.95 11.40
C HIS A 205 31.74 22.34 11.37
N GLY A 206 31.44 21.57 10.33
CA GLY A 206 30.17 20.87 10.15
C GLY A 206 30.35 19.36 10.28
N ASN A 207 29.34 18.68 10.84
CA ASN A 207 29.29 17.23 10.85
C ASN A 207 28.18 16.69 9.95
N TRP A 208 28.51 15.65 9.20
CA TRP A 208 27.57 14.66 8.69
C TRP A 208 27.59 13.46 9.66
N ALA A 209 26.99 13.62 10.83
CA ALA A 209 26.97 12.62 11.87
C ALA A 209 26.03 11.46 11.51
N ASP A 210 26.42 10.23 11.86
CA ASP A 210 25.71 8.99 11.52
C ASP A 210 25.36 8.85 10.02
N ALA A 211 26.20 9.42 9.15
CA ALA A 211 25.98 9.44 7.71
C ALA A 211 26.03 8.03 7.12
N GLN A 212 24.91 7.54 6.60
CA GLN A 212 24.75 6.16 6.16
C GLN A 212 23.91 6.01 4.89
N LEU A 213 24.20 4.96 4.12
CA LEU A 213 23.47 4.53 2.93
C LEU A 213 22.81 3.18 3.17
N THR A 214 21.56 3.04 2.71
CA THR A 214 20.82 1.79 2.75
C THR A 214 20.91 1.11 1.38
N PRO A 215 21.37 -0.15 1.27
CA PRO A 215 21.41 -0.87 -0.01
C PRO A 215 20.02 -1.01 -0.68
N LEU A 216 20.00 -0.97 -2.01
CA LEU A 216 18.83 -1.20 -2.87
C LEU A 216 18.43 -2.68 -2.76
N GLN A 217 17.20 -2.95 -2.32
CA GLN A 217 16.72 -4.33 -2.19
C GLN A 217 16.34 -4.92 -3.56
N GLN A 218 16.96 -6.05 -3.91
CA GLN A 218 16.51 -6.97 -4.96
C GLN A 218 15.56 -8.03 -4.34
N PRO A 219 14.63 -8.63 -5.11
CA PRO A 219 13.67 -9.60 -4.58
C PRO A 219 14.37 -10.88 -4.06
N GLY A 220 14.01 -11.34 -2.86
CA GLY A 220 14.52 -12.58 -2.24
C GLY A 220 15.58 -12.39 -1.15
N PHE A 221 16.06 -13.50 -0.58
CA PHE A 221 17.09 -13.54 0.46
C PHE A 221 18.23 -14.49 0.06
N ARG A 222 19.46 -14.18 0.49
CA ARG A 222 20.63 -15.02 0.21
C ARG A 222 20.78 -16.15 1.23
N TYR A 223 20.40 -15.90 2.48
CA TYR A 223 20.59 -16.82 3.59
C TYR A 223 19.26 -17.23 4.20
N TYR A 224 19.18 -18.50 4.63
CA TYR A 224 18.02 -19.05 5.34
C TYR A 224 18.49 -19.85 6.54
N ARG A 225 17.80 -19.74 7.67
CA ARG A 225 18.19 -20.38 8.93
C ARG A 225 17.00 -21.07 9.57
N LEU A 226 17.14 -22.37 9.83
CA LEU A 226 16.21 -23.13 10.65
C LEU A 226 16.78 -23.31 12.06
N THR A 227 16.02 -22.88 13.06
CA THR A 227 16.38 -22.98 14.48
C THR A 227 15.37 -23.89 15.20
N PRO A 228 15.74 -25.13 15.58
CA PRO A 228 14.87 -26.01 16.35
C PRO A 228 14.65 -25.46 17.78
N PHE A 229 13.40 -25.43 18.24
CA PHE A 229 13.06 -25.06 19.63
C PHE A 229 12.63 -26.25 20.47
N LYS A 230 11.97 -27.23 19.85
CA LYS A 230 11.44 -28.40 20.53
C LYS A 230 11.56 -29.61 19.62
N LEU A 231 12.08 -30.70 20.16
CA LEU A 231 12.08 -32.00 19.51
C LEU A 231 10.89 -32.83 19.97
N ARG A 232 10.59 -33.90 19.24
CA ARG A 232 9.41 -34.74 19.53
C ARG A 232 9.38 -35.23 20.98
N ASP A 233 10.53 -35.57 21.54
CA ASP A 233 10.70 -35.80 22.98
C ASP A 233 12.05 -35.27 23.47
N ASP A 234 12.05 -34.05 23.99
CA ASP A 234 13.25 -33.38 24.51
C ASP A 234 13.90 -34.09 25.70
N ASN A 235 13.16 -34.93 26.44
CA ASN A 235 13.72 -35.67 27.58
C ASN A 235 14.60 -36.83 27.12
N LEU A 236 14.34 -37.37 25.92
CA LEU A 236 15.08 -38.50 25.35
C LEU A 236 16.08 -38.06 24.28
N ALA A 237 15.80 -36.96 23.57
CA ALA A 237 16.63 -36.51 22.46
C ALA A 237 17.97 -35.94 22.95
N ASP A 238 19.06 -36.62 22.60
CA ASP A 238 20.44 -36.20 22.84
C ASP A 238 21.01 -35.25 21.75
N SER A 239 20.28 -35.07 20.65
CA SER A 239 20.68 -34.32 19.45
C SER A 239 19.46 -33.99 18.59
N VAL A 240 19.61 -33.09 17.62
CA VAL A 240 18.63 -32.86 16.54
C VAL A 240 19.08 -33.59 15.28
N GLN A 241 18.13 -34.03 14.44
CA GLN A 241 18.45 -34.58 13.12
C GLN A 241 17.40 -34.32 12.05
N LEU A 242 17.85 -34.20 10.81
CA LEU A 242 17.04 -34.11 9.61
C LEU A 242 17.74 -34.85 8.47
N ALA A 243 16.99 -35.58 7.65
CA ALA A 243 17.50 -36.06 6.37
C ALA A 243 17.52 -34.93 5.34
N GLU A 244 16.48 -34.09 5.30
CA GLU A 244 16.44 -32.95 4.38
C GLU A 244 15.78 -31.75 5.05
N LEU A 245 16.28 -30.56 4.72
CA LEU A 245 15.57 -29.29 4.78
C LEU A 245 15.54 -28.75 3.34
N ALA A 246 14.48 -29.06 2.60
CA ALA A 246 14.35 -28.67 1.19
C ALA A 246 13.60 -27.34 1.06
N PHE A 247 14.15 -26.41 0.28
CA PHE A 247 13.51 -25.13 -0.06
C PHE A 247 12.90 -25.17 -1.46
N PHE A 248 11.83 -24.41 -1.67
CA PHE A 248 11.06 -24.39 -2.91
C PHE A 248 10.73 -22.97 -3.38
N ASP A 249 10.75 -22.79 -4.70
CA ASP A 249 10.17 -21.67 -5.42
C ASP A 249 9.10 -22.21 -6.38
N ASN A 250 7.85 -21.88 -6.15
CA ASN A 250 6.69 -22.29 -6.96
C ASN A 250 6.65 -23.80 -7.19
N GLY A 251 7.01 -24.57 -6.16
CA GLY A 251 7.05 -26.03 -6.17
C GLY A 251 8.32 -26.64 -6.79
N ALA A 252 9.21 -25.85 -7.38
CA ALA A 252 10.53 -26.30 -7.82
C ALA A 252 11.52 -26.24 -6.64
N ARG A 253 12.27 -27.32 -6.40
CA ARG A 253 13.30 -27.34 -5.35
C ARG A 253 14.46 -26.41 -5.71
N VAL A 254 14.91 -25.61 -4.75
CA VAL A 254 16.06 -24.70 -4.85
C VAL A 254 17.16 -25.21 -3.94
N TYR A 255 18.38 -25.35 -4.48
CA TYR A 255 19.55 -25.82 -3.75
C TYR A 255 20.42 -24.65 -3.32
N SER A 256 21.00 -24.72 -2.12
CA SER A 256 21.95 -23.70 -1.69
C SER A 256 23.37 -24.01 -2.16
N ALA A 257 24.21 -22.98 -2.19
CA ALA A 257 25.63 -23.10 -2.51
C ALA A 257 26.44 -23.65 -1.32
N GLY A 258 25.96 -23.41 -0.09
CA GLY A 258 26.56 -23.96 1.12
C GLY A 258 25.57 -24.10 2.27
N GLN A 259 25.94 -24.97 3.23
CA GLN A 259 25.22 -25.18 4.48
C GLN A 259 26.21 -25.23 5.64
N VAL A 260 25.89 -24.56 6.73
CA VAL A 260 26.68 -24.56 7.96
C VAL A 260 25.76 -24.73 9.16
N SER A 261 26.31 -25.27 10.25
CA SER A 261 25.64 -25.27 11.56
C SER A 261 26.53 -24.50 12.53
N PRO A 262 26.31 -23.17 12.68
CA PRO A 262 27.18 -22.33 13.49
C PRO A 262 27.24 -22.80 14.95
N GLY A 263 28.45 -23.11 15.43
CA GLY A 263 28.63 -23.68 16.76
C GLY A 263 28.12 -25.13 16.93
N GLY A 264 27.74 -25.80 15.83
CA GLY A 264 27.26 -27.17 15.84
C GLY A 264 28.36 -28.20 16.14
N ASN A 265 27.94 -29.35 16.63
CA ASN A 265 28.74 -30.53 16.89
C ASN A 265 28.13 -31.73 16.15
N SER A 266 28.56 -31.90 14.89
CA SER A 266 28.13 -32.99 14.03
C SER A 266 29.21 -34.07 13.88
N PRO A 267 28.83 -35.36 13.83
CA PRO A 267 29.73 -36.41 13.38
C PRO A 267 30.30 -36.13 11.99
N ALA A 268 31.51 -36.62 11.71
CA ALA A 268 32.24 -36.32 10.46
C ALA A 268 31.47 -36.67 9.17
N THR A 269 30.54 -37.63 9.22
CA THR A 269 29.73 -38.07 8.08
C THR A 269 28.26 -37.61 8.15
N GLU A 270 27.89 -36.82 9.15
CA GLU A 270 26.51 -36.38 9.42
C GLU A 270 26.42 -34.85 9.53
N GLY A 271 27.23 -34.16 8.71
CA GLY A 271 27.33 -32.71 8.70
C GLY A 271 26.18 -31.98 7.99
N PRO A 272 26.15 -30.64 8.05
CA PRO A 272 25.08 -29.79 7.50
C PRO A 272 24.75 -30.04 6.02
N ALA A 273 25.75 -30.35 5.20
CA ALA A 273 25.57 -30.59 3.76
C ALA A 273 24.61 -31.74 3.44
N ASN A 274 24.50 -32.73 4.34
CA ASN A 274 23.58 -33.85 4.17
C ASN A 274 22.11 -33.44 4.31
N ALA A 275 21.80 -32.20 4.71
CA ALA A 275 20.42 -31.72 4.77
C ALA A 275 19.91 -31.17 3.43
N ASP A 276 20.77 -31.01 2.41
CA ASP A 276 20.38 -30.49 1.09
C ASP A 276 20.88 -31.35 -0.08
N ASP A 277 21.30 -32.58 0.17
CA ASP A 277 21.90 -33.46 -0.85
C ASP A 277 20.86 -34.25 -1.67
N ASN A 278 19.57 -34.10 -1.36
CA ASN A 278 18.45 -34.81 -1.98
C ASN A 278 18.55 -36.34 -1.84
N ALA A 279 19.14 -36.82 -0.75
CA ALA A 279 19.21 -38.21 -0.36
C ALA A 279 18.61 -38.42 1.05
N SER A 280 17.40 -38.97 1.11
CA SER A 280 16.74 -39.30 2.39
C SER A 280 17.47 -40.34 3.26
N THR A 281 18.56 -40.94 2.77
CA THR A 281 19.41 -41.92 3.46
C THR A 281 20.58 -41.30 4.22
N THR A 282 20.94 -40.06 3.92
CA THR A 282 21.92 -39.28 4.68
C THR A 282 21.19 -38.39 5.69
N ARG A 283 21.91 -37.76 6.61
CA ARG A 283 21.32 -36.84 7.58
C ARG A 283 22.33 -35.81 8.05
N TRP A 284 21.83 -34.62 8.35
CA TRP A 284 22.47 -33.73 9.29
C TRP A 284 22.05 -34.15 10.71
N ARG A 285 23.03 -34.27 11.60
CA ARG A 285 22.81 -34.50 13.02
C ARG A 285 23.70 -33.58 13.83
N ASP A 286 23.11 -32.91 14.82
CA ASP A 286 23.85 -31.98 15.69
C ASP A 286 23.50 -32.22 17.17
N TYR A 287 24.54 -32.50 17.95
CA TYR A 287 24.44 -32.69 19.41
C TYR A 287 24.18 -31.38 20.17
N ASN A 288 24.58 -30.25 19.61
CA ASN A 288 24.33 -28.94 20.22
C ASN A 288 22.92 -28.43 19.94
N LYS A 289 22.17 -29.13 19.06
CA LYS A 289 20.82 -28.73 18.63
C LYS A 289 20.78 -27.31 18.08
N GLY A 290 21.87 -26.88 17.45
CA GLY A 290 22.07 -25.55 16.93
C GLY A 290 21.27 -25.30 15.65
N ALA A 291 21.36 -24.07 15.16
CA ALA A 291 20.72 -23.69 13.92
C ALA A 291 21.41 -24.33 12.71
N LEU A 292 20.63 -24.55 11.66
CA LEU A 292 21.11 -24.95 10.34
C LEU A 292 20.93 -23.77 9.38
N VAL A 293 22.02 -23.29 8.79
CA VAL A 293 22.07 -22.09 7.94
C VAL A 293 22.44 -22.49 6.53
N TYR A 294 21.69 -21.98 5.55
CA TYR A 294 21.90 -22.14 4.12
C TYR A 294 22.38 -20.81 3.54
N ASP A 295 23.36 -20.86 2.65
CA ASP A 295 23.83 -19.73 1.83
C ASP A 295 23.64 -20.08 0.35
N PHE A 296 22.87 -19.28 -0.37
CA PHE A 296 22.56 -19.47 -1.79
C PHE A 296 23.52 -18.73 -2.74
N ASP A 297 24.60 -18.14 -2.23
CA ASP A 297 25.57 -17.24 -2.90
C ASP A 297 24.97 -15.92 -3.44
N SER A 298 23.70 -15.94 -3.86
CA SER A 298 22.94 -14.80 -4.37
C SER A 298 21.51 -14.83 -3.82
N PRO A 299 20.78 -13.70 -3.80
CA PRO A 299 19.39 -13.67 -3.36
C PRO A 299 18.51 -14.61 -4.20
N VAL A 300 17.74 -15.45 -3.52
CA VAL A 300 16.74 -16.35 -4.12
C VAL A 300 15.37 -16.10 -3.50
N ILE A 301 14.31 -16.35 -4.27
CA ILE A 301 12.94 -16.36 -3.76
C ILE A 301 12.64 -17.77 -3.28
N ILE A 302 12.19 -17.90 -2.03
CA ILE A 302 11.72 -19.15 -1.44
C ILE A 302 10.29 -18.93 -0.97
N ASN A 303 9.33 -19.69 -1.50
CA ASN A 303 7.92 -19.61 -1.13
C ASN A 303 7.37 -20.89 -0.47
N GLY A 304 8.22 -21.90 -0.29
CA GLY A 304 7.92 -23.04 0.56
C GLY A 304 9.17 -23.76 1.05
N TYR A 305 9.01 -24.59 2.08
CA TYR A 305 10.05 -25.52 2.54
C TYR A 305 9.44 -26.84 3.04
N GLY A 306 10.26 -27.87 3.22
CA GLY A 306 9.83 -29.15 3.76
C GLY A 306 10.93 -29.84 4.55
N LEU A 307 10.54 -30.58 5.59
CA LEU A 307 11.44 -31.37 6.42
C LEU A 307 11.30 -32.86 6.09
N THR A 308 12.42 -33.56 5.93
CA THR A 308 12.42 -35.03 5.81
C THR A 308 13.01 -35.66 7.07
N THR A 309 12.27 -36.58 7.68
CA THR A 309 12.73 -37.31 8.86
C THR A 309 13.94 -38.20 8.54
N ALA A 310 14.89 -38.33 9.46
CA ALA A 310 16.04 -39.22 9.31
C ALA A 310 15.65 -40.72 9.32
N ASN A 311 16.61 -41.62 9.25
CA ASN A 311 16.38 -43.08 9.22
C ASN A 311 16.11 -43.73 10.59
N ASP A 312 16.36 -43.05 11.72
CA ASP A 312 16.21 -43.60 13.08
C ASP A 312 15.67 -42.57 14.11
N ALA A 313 15.63 -42.95 15.39
CA ALA A 313 15.46 -42.08 16.58
C ALA A 313 14.41 -40.94 16.42
N PRO A 314 13.11 -41.26 16.41
CA PRO A 314 12.04 -40.28 16.18
C PRO A 314 11.95 -39.18 17.25
N GLU A 315 12.48 -39.42 18.44
CA GLU A 315 12.57 -38.43 19.52
C GLU A 315 13.37 -37.18 19.13
N ARG A 316 14.31 -37.31 18.18
CA ARG A 316 15.22 -36.24 17.72
C ARG A 316 14.64 -35.34 16.64
N ASP A 317 13.46 -35.66 16.11
CA ASP A 317 12.86 -34.87 15.03
C ASP A 317 12.37 -33.52 15.57
N PRO A 318 12.64 -32.40 14.86
CA PRO A 318 12.01 -31.13 15.17
C PRO A 318 10.48 -31.21 15.06
N VAL A 319 9.79 -30.71 16.09
CA VAL A 319 8.34 -30.49 16.08
C VAL A 319 7.97 -29.03 16.33
N ARG A 320 8.94 -28.20 16.74
CA ARG A 320 8.80 -26.74 16.78
C ARG A 320 10.13 -26.10 16.39
N TRP A 321 10.06 -25.07 15.58
CA TRP A 321 11.23 -24.36 15.09
C TRP A 321 10.86 -22.94 14.64
N MET A 322 11.88 -22.15 14.35
CA MET A 322 11.78 -20.90 13.61
C MET A 322 12.50 -21.04 12.29
N LEU A 323 11.92 -20.51 11.22
CA LEU A 323 12.60 -20.30 9.96
C LEU A 323 12.78 -18.80 9.74
N GLU A 324 14.02 -18.40 9.47
CA GLU A 324 14.41 -17.02 9.26
C GLU A 324 15.13 -16.86 7.92
N ALA A 325 15.07 -15.67 7.35
CA ALA A 325 15.78 -15.32 6.11
C ALA A 325 16.61 -14.05 6.30
N SER A 326 17.70 -13.92 5.54
CA SER A 326 18.64 -12.81 5.65
C SER A 326 19.29 -12.49 4.31
N LYS A 327 19.52 -11.21 4.02
CA LYS A 327 20.24 -10.78 2.81
C LYS A 327 21.76 -10.82 3.03
N ASP A 328 22.23 -10.78 4.27
CA ASP A 328 23.63 -10.57 4.66
C ASP A 328 24.22 -11.61 5.62
N GLY A 329 23.38 -12.47 6.20
CA GLY A 329 23.76 -13.46 7.20
C GLY A 329 23.82 -12.92 8.62
N ASN A 330 23.57 -11.61 8.82
CA ASN A 330 23.65 -10.90 10.10
C ASN A 330 22.29 -10.47 10.61
N SER A 331 21.49 -9.82 9.76
CA SER A 331 20.12 -9.38 10.06
C SER A 331 19.13 -10.40 9.55
N TRP A 332 18.39 -11.00 10.48
CA TRP A 332 17.47 -12.10 10.21
C TRP A 332 16.03 -11.64 10.39
N VAL A 333 15.18 -12.00 9.44
CA VAL A 333 13.73 -11.78 9.52
C VAL A 333 13.05 -13.13 9.66
N VAL A 334 12.13 -13.26 10.60
CA VAL A 334 11.32 -14.47 10.77
C VAL A 334 10.36 -14.58 9.58
N ILE A 335 10.42 -15.71 8.87
CA ILE A 335 9.56 -16.00 7.71
C ILE A 335 8.60 -17.17 7.96
N ASP A 336 8.83 -17.95 9.02
CA ASP A 336 7.88 -18.90 9.58
C ASP A 336 8.16 -19.13 11.07
N ASP A 337 7.12 -19.03 11.90
CA ASP A 337 7.18 -19.28 13.35
C ASP A 337 6.30 -20.49 13.71
N GLN A 338 6.97 -21.62 13.96
CA GLN A 338 6.34 -22.87 14.40
C GLN A 338 6.60 -23.13 15.91
N ALA A 339 6.79 -22.10 16.73
CA ALA A 339 7.06 -22.24 18.16
C ALA A 339 5.80 -22.43 19.03
N GLY A 340 4.62 -22.01 18.55
CA GLY A 340 3.39 -21.98 19.35
C GLY A 340 2.79 -23.36 19.65
N ALA A 341 2.86 -24.31 18.71
CA ALA A 341 2.28 -25.65 18.83
C ALA A 341 3.16 -26.70 18.13
N ASP A 342 3.03 -27.97 18.53
CA ASP A 342 3.77 -29.06 17.88
C ASP A 342 3.27 -29.26 16.45
N PHE A 343 4.16 -29.07 15.48
CA PHE A 343 3.92 -29.41 14.09
C PHE A 343 3.78 -30.93 13.93
N ALA A 344 2.92 -31.37 13.00
CA ALA A 344 2.67 -32.78 12.72
C ALA A 344 3.79 -33.44 11.90
N THR A 345 5.04 -33.33 12.36
CA THR A 345 6.21 -33.95 11.71
C THR A 345 6.01 -35.47 11.60
N PRO A 346 6.11 -36.07 10.40
CA PRO A 346 5.80 -37.49 10.16
C PRO A 346 6.47 -38.43 11.17
N SER A 347 5.78 -39.47 11.62
CA SER A 347 6.38 -40.52 12.45
C SER A 347 7.07 -41.61 11.63
N SER A 348 6.66 -41.76 10.36
CA SER A 348 7.36 -42.61 9.40
C SER A 348 8.74 -42.01 9.10
N ARG A 349 9.77 -42.86 9.02
CA ARG A 349 11.15 -42.44 8.76
C ARG A 349 11.36 -42.15 7.28
N GLN A 350 12.36 -41.32 6.97
CA GLN A 350 12.70 -40.95 5.59
C GLN A 350 11.51 -40.38 4.82
N THR A 351 10.61 -39.70 5.53
CA THR A 351 9.34 -39.21 5.02
C THR A 351 9.31 -37.69 5.12
N ALA A 352 9.02 -37.03 4.00
CA ALA A 352 8.88 -35.59 3.93
C ALA A 352 7.54 -35.13 4.52
N THR A 353 7.53 -33.93 5.10
CA THR A 353 6.29 -33.18 5.34
C THR A 353 5.62 -32.82 4.01
N THR A 354 4.35 -32.41 4.05
CA THR A 354 3.82 -31.56 2.98
C THR A 354 4.64 -30.26 2.92
N ILE A 355 4.73 -29.64 1.74
CA ILE A 355 5.38 -28.33 1.61
C ILE A 355 4.66 -27.34 2.52
N ILE A 356 5.45 -26.68 3.38
CA ILE A 356 5.01 -25.63 4.28
C ILE A 356 5.21 -24.31 3.53
N PRO A 357 4.14 -23.56 3.22
CA PRO A 357 4.25 -22.30 2.51
C PRO A 357 4.91 -21.23 3.40
N VAL A 358 5.72 -20.37 2.80
CA VAL A 358 6.32 -19.21 3.48
C VAL A 358 6.00 -17.93 2.73
N VAL A 359 5.75 -16.86 3.49
CA VAL A 359 5.53 -15.52 2.94
C VAL A 359 6.75 -14.69 3.29
N LEU A 360 7.51 -14.29 2.27
CA LEU A 360 8.69 -13.46 2.46
C LEU A 360 8.27 -11.99 2.64
N PRO A 361 8.60 -11.35 3.78
CA PRO A 361 8.59 -9.89 3.85
C PRO A 361 9.69 -9.36 2.93
N GLY A 362 9.47 -8.26 2.21
CA GLY A 362 10.47 -7.81 1.22
C GLY A 362 10.35 -8.43 -0.17
N VAL A 363 9.38 -9.31 -0.43
CA VAL A 363 9.13 -9.80 -1.79
C VAL A 363 7.83 -9.21 -2.29
N ILE A 364 7.96 -8.30 -3.26
CA ILE A 364 6.85 -7.81 -4.06
C ILE A 364 6.22 -9.02 -4.76
N VAL A 365 5.07 -9.47 -4.24
CA VAL A 365 4.31 -10.55 -4.86
C VAL A 365 3.61 -9.96 -6.07
N ALA A 366 4.08 -10.35 -7.26
CA ALA A 366 3.40 -10.05 -8.51
C ALA A 366 1.93 -10.47 -8.43
N LEU A 367 1.08 -9.76 -9.17
CA LEU A 367 -0.34 -10.13 -9.21
C LEU A 367 -0.45 -11.55 -9.77
N PRO A 368 -1.06 -12.50 -9.02
CA PRO A 368 -1.22 -13.88 -9.51
C PRO A 368 -1.93 -13.93 -10.86
N GLU A 369 -2.87 -13.00 -11.04
CA GLU A 369 -3.54 -12.70 -12.29
C GLU A 369 -4.12 -11.29 -12.27
N PRO A 370 -4.46 -10.70 -13.44
CA PRO A 370 -5.15 -9.41 -13.47
C PRO A 370 -6.52 -9.48 -12.77
N PRO A 371 -6.88 -8.49 -11.93
CA PRO A 371 -8.19 -8.43 -11.28
C PRO A 371 -9.34 -8.44 -12.31
N ARG A 372 -10.37 -9.25 -12.05
CA ARG A 372 -11.55 -9.37 -12.93
C ARG A 372 -12.73 -8.58 -12.40
N ASN A 373 -12.58 -7.26 -12.34
CA ASN A 373 -13.63 -6.33 -11.95
C ASN A 373 -13.70 -5.12 -12.89
N SER A 374 -14.89 -4.54 -13.03
CA SER A 374 -15.10 -3.39 -13.91
C SER A 374 -14.37 -2.16 -13.38
N SER A 375 -13.54 -1.55 -14.21
CA SER A 375 -12.72 -0.40 -13.88
C SER A 375 -12.65 0.59 -15.05
N THR A 376 -12.30 1.85 -14.76
CA THR A 376 -12.00 2.88 -15.77
C THR A 376 -10.54 2.83 -16.27
N LEU A 377 -9.72 2.02 -15.60
CA LEU A 377 -8.28 1.85 -15.80
C LEU A 377 -7.92 0.36 -15.69
N LEU A 378 -7.08 -0.16 -16.57
CA LEU A 378 -6.42 -1.45 -16.36
C LEU A 378 -4.95 -1.40 -16.77
N VAL A 379 -4.17 -2.29 -16.17
CA VAL A 379 -2.80 -2.58 -16.61
C VAL A 379 -2.79 -3.94 -17.29
N ARG A 380 -2.09 -4.01 -18.42
CA ARG A 380 -1.91 -5.23 -19.18
C ARG A 380 -0.43 -5.40 -19.50
N GLU A 381 0.13 -6.53 -19.09
CA GLU A 381 1.46 -6.95 -19.52
C GLU A 381 1.42 -7.44 -20.98
N GLN A 382 2.38 -6.99 -21.77
CA GLN A 382 2.59 -7.43 -23.14
C GLN A 382 4.09 -7.46 -23.45
N ALA A 383 4.62 -8.67 -23.67
CA ALA A 383 6.02 -8.92 -24.04
C ALA A 383 7.04 -8.43 -22.99
N GLY A 384 6.71 -8.57 -21.71
CA GLY A 384 7.53 -8.19 -20.56
C GLY A 384 7.37 -6.73 -20.12
N SER A 385 6.43 -5.98 -20.70
CA SER A 385 6.20 -4.57 -20.37
C SER A 385 4.73 -4.29 -20.07
N ASP A 386 4.48 -3.45 -19.08
CA ASP A 386 3.14 -3.02 -18.73
C ASP A 386 2.65 -1.90 -19.66
N PHE A 387 1.41 -2.06 -20.12
CA PHE A 387 0.65 -1.05 -20.82
C PHE A 387 -0.56 -0.66 -20.01
N ILE A 388 -0.73 0.64 -19.81
CA ILE A 388 -1.78 1.24 -19.00
C ILE A 388 -2.86 1.76 -19.94
N TRP A 389 -4.08 1.27 -19.77
CA TRP A 389 -5.24 1.60 -20.59
C TRP A 389 -6.28 2.35 -19.76
N ASN A 390 -6.67 3.54 -20.20
CA ASN A 390 -7.56 4.44 -19.47
C ASN A 390 -8.71 4.95 -20.33
N VAL A 391 -9.96 4.86 -19.88
CA VAL A 391 -11.07 5.54 -20.58
C VAL A 391 -11.10 7.04 -20.28
N ASN A 392 -11.45 7.84 -21.28
CA ASN A 392 -11.70 9.27 -21.12
C ASN A 392 -13.18 9.57 -21.46
N PRO A 393 -14.10 9.51 -20.48
CA PRO A 393 -15.54 9.62 -20.73
C PRO A 393 -15.97 10.91 -21.43
N ASP A 394 -15.30 12.02 -21.15
CA ASP A 394 -15.65 13.34 -21.72
C ASP A 394 -15.05 13.57 -23.11
N ASN A 395 -14.03 12.81 -23.48
CA ASN A 395 -13.31 12.91 -24.76
C ASN A 395 -13.67 11.80 -25.74
N ASN A 396 -14.49 10.83 -25.32
CA ASN A 396 -14.87 9.68 -26.12
C ASN A 396 -13.66 8.91 -26.66
N SER A 397 -12.62 8.76 -25.83
CA SER A 397 -11.36 8.12 -26.20
C SER A 397 -10.89 7.13 -25.13
N VAL A 398 -9.94 6.28 -25.52
CA VAL A 398 -9.14 5.44 -24.62
C VAL A 398 -7.67 5.74 -24.83
N THR A 399 -6.96 6.04 -23.76
CA THR A 399 -5.52 6.32 -23.82
C THR A 399 -4.72 5.09 -23.40
N VAL A 400 -3.64 4.84 -24.15
CA VAL A 400 -2.71 3.75 -23.91
C VAL A 400 -1.32 4.35 -23.70
N SER A 401 -0.67 3.97 -22.62
CA SER A 401 0.69 4.41 -22.26
C SER A 401 1.53 3.23 -21.80
N ASN A 402 2.86 3.38 -21.81
CA ASN A 402 3.77 2.39 -21.25
C ASN A 402 4.02 2.63 -19.74
N ASP A 403 4.72 1.68 -19.12
CA ASP A 403 5.19 1.71 -17.74
C ASP A 403 5.99 2.96 -17.34
N GLN A 404 6.67 3.62 -18.29
CA GLN A 404 7.40 4.87 -18.09
C GLN A 404 6.51 6.13 -18.13
N GLY A 405 5.25 5.99 -18.54
CA GLY A 405 4.29 7.09 -18.66
C GLY A 405 4.26 7.76 -20.03
N VAL A 406 4.88 7.16 -21.04
CA VAL A 406 4.84 7.66 -22.43
C VAL A 406 3.54 7.20 -23.08
N VAL A 407 2.74 8.15 -23.56
CA VAL A 407 1.49 7.88 -24.29
C VAL A 407 1.80 7.31 -25.68
N ALA A 408 1.32 6.11 -25.94
CA ALA A 408 1.43 5.43 -27.24
C ALA A 408 0.29 5.84 -28.18
N ALA A 409 -0.94 5.95 -27.67
CA ALA A 409 -2.11 6.34 -28.47
C ALA A 409 -3.24 6.91 -27.61
N GLU A 410 -4.01 7.84 -28.18
CA GLU A 410 -5.36 8.20 -27.73
C GLU A 410 -6.35 7.74 -28.82
N ILE A 411 -7.09 6.67 -28.52
CA ILE A 411 -7.89 5.91 -29.48
C ILE A 411 -9.35 6.39 -29.41
N PRO A 412 -9.93 6.95 -30.49
CA PRO A 412 -11.34 7.33 -30.49
C PRO A 412 -12.27 6.12 -30.36
N VAL A 413 -13.28 6.23 -29.50
CA VAL A 413 -14.30 5.21 -29.26
C VAL A 413 -15.71 5.83 -29.29
N GLY A 414 -16.75 5.10 -28.86
CA GLY A 414 -18.11 5.61 -28.80
C GLY A 414 -18.31 6.63 -27.66
N ALA A 415 -19.49 7.25 -27.62
CA ALA A 415 -19.78 8.32 -26.66
C ALA A 415 -19.84 7.86 -25.19
N LYS A 416 -19.20 8.63 -24.30
CA LYS A 416 -19.10 8.40 -22.85
C LYS A 416 -18.59 6.98 -22.52
N PRO A 417 -17.37 6.61 -22.94
CA PRO A 417 -16.77 5.33 -22.53
C PRO A 417 -16.68 5.28 -21.01
N TRP A 418 -16.94 4.12 -20.41
CA TRP A 418 -17.02 4.00 -18.96
C TRP A 418 -16.12 2.92 -18.37
N ALA A 419 -16.22 1.68 -18.81
CA ALA A 419 -15.36 0.61 -18.35
C ALA A 419 -14.66 -0.05 -19.52
N LEU A 420 -13.49 -0.63 -19.25
CA LEU A 420 -12.79 -1.46 -20.20
C LEU A 420 -12.40 -2.81 -19.58
N ALA A 421 -12.32 -3.83 -20.42
CA ALA A 421 -11.85 -5.16 -20.03
C ALA A 421 -10.95 -5.75 -21.12
N ALA A 422 -9.76 -6.19 -20.71
CA ALA A 422 -8.86 -6.94 -21.57
C ALA A 422 -9.29 -8.41 -21.63
N ARG A 423 -9.28 -8.99 -22.82
CA ARG A 423 -9.60 -10.41 -23.03
C ARG A 423 -8.40 -11.28 -22.63
N PRO A 424 -8.54 -12.20 -21.65
CA PRO A 424 -7.47 -13.13 -21.31
C PRO A 424 -7.02 -13.95 -22.52
N GLY A 425 -5.70 -14.07 -22.71
CA GLY A 425 -5.09 -14.83 -23.80
C GLY A 425 -5.32 -14.29 -25.22
N GLY A 426 -5.92 -13.10 -25.38
CA GLY A 426 -6.25 -12.52 -26.68
C GLY A 426 -5.83 -11.05 -26.83
N ASN A 427 -5.78 -10.55 -28.06
CA ASN A 427 -5.32 -9.19 -28.37
C ASN A 427 -6.46 -8.16 -28.37
N GLN A 428 -7.51 -8.37 -27.58
CA GLN A 428 -8.70 -7.52 -27.58
C GLN A 428 -8.89 -6.82 -26.24
N VAL A 429 -9.25 -5.53 -26.29
CA VAL A 429 -9.82 -4.77 -25.18
C VAL A 429 -11.22 -4.32 -25.60
N LEU A 430 -12.22 -4.61 -24.77
CA LEU A 430 -13.59 -4.15 -24.98
C LEU A 430 -13.85 -2.93 -24.11
N VAL A 431 -14.53 -1.93 -24.67
CA VAL A 431 -14.87 -0.67 -24.00
C VAL A 431 -16.39 -0.49 -24.02
N SER A 432 -17.00 -0.22 -22.87
CA SER A 432 -18.43 0.11 -22.78
C SER A 432 -18.68 1.59 -23.05
N ASN A 433 -19.40 1.90 -24.13
CA ASN A 433 -19.75 3.27 -24.49
C ASN A 433 -21.15 3.59 -23.97
N LYS A 434 -21.21 4.17 -22.76
CA LYS A 434 -22.45 4.30 -21.97
C LYS A 434 -23.51 5.14 -22.68
N ALA A 435 -23.14 6.28 -23.26
CA ALA A 435 -24.10 7.18 -23.91
C ALA A 435 -24.47 6.71 -25.33
N ASP A 436 -23.58 5.99 -26.00
CA ASP A 436 -23.75 5.52 -27.37
C ASP A 436 -24.53 4.19 -27.47
N ALA A 437 -24.78 3.53 -26.34
CA ALA A 437 -25.35 2.18 -26.30
C ALA A 437 -24.59 1.21 -27.23
N SER A 438 -23.26 1.21 -27.14
CA SER A 438 -22.38 0.38 -27.96
C SER A 438 -21.19 -0.16 -27.15
N LEU A 439 -20.48 -1.15 -27.71
CA LEU A 439 -19.15 -1.52 -27.28
C LEU A 439 -18.13 -1.23 -28.39
N SER A 440 -16.95 -0.75 -28.04
CA SER A 440 -15.80 -0.73 -28.95
C SER A 440 -14.88 -1.91 -28.67
N VAL A 441 -14.44 -2.60 -29.71
CA VAL A 441 -13.43 -3.67 -29.66
C VAL A 441 -12.13 -3.10 -30.22
N ILE A 442 -11.13 -2.95 -29.36
CA ILE A 442 -9.81 -2.43 -29.72
C ILE A 442 -8.83 -3.60 -29.83
N ASP A 443 -8.04 -3.62 -30.90
CA ASP A 443 -6.90 -4.54 -31.02
C ASP A 443 -5.67 -3.95 -30.31
N THR A 444 -5.04 -4.73 -29.42
CA THR A 444 -3.96 -4.23 -28.57
C THR A 444 -2.62 -4.09 -29.27
N ILE A 445 -2.48 -4.62 -30.49
CA ILE A 445 -1.24 -4.50 -31.27
C ILE A 445 -1.30 -3.27 -32.17
N SER A 446 -2.37 -3.14 -32.93
CA SER A 446 -2.58 -2.01 -33.86
C SER A 446 -3.10 -0.74 -33.18
N LEU A 447 -3.57 -0.85 -31.92
CA LEU A 447 -4.17 0.25 -31.15
C LEU A 447 -5.32 0.92 -31.91
N ALA A 448 -6.13 0.12 -32.59
CA ALA A 448 -7.25 0.58 -33.40
C ALA A 448 -8.55 -0.14 -33.04
N VAL A 449 -9.68 0.57 -33.16
CA VAL A 449 -11.02 -0.04 -33.06
C VAL A 449 -11.22 -0.94 -34.28
N THR A 450 -11.34 -2.24 -34.05
CA THR A 450 -11.57 -3.25 -35.10
C THR A 450 -13.05 -3.55 -35.30
N GLN A 451 -13.88 -3.32 -34.28
CA GLN A 451 -15.32 -3.55 -34.35
C GLN A 451 -16.07 -2.64 -33.37
N THR A 452 -17.24 -2.15 -33.80
CA THR A 452 -18.24 -1.52 -32.91
C THR A 452 -19.47 -2.40 -32.84
N ILE A 453 -19.91 -2.72 -31.63
CA ILE A 453 -21.05 -3.61 -31.36
C ILE A 453 -22.21 -2.75 -30.85
N ASN A 454 -23.27 -2.63 -31.64
CA ASN A 454 -24.47 -1.90 -31.23
C ASN A 454 -25.28 -2.73 -30.21
N LEU A 455 -25.81 -2.03 -29.20
CA LEU A 455 -26.70 -2.58 -28.17
C LEU A 455 -28.10 -1.96 -28.31
N PRO A 456 -29.11 -2.47 -27.59
CA PRO A 456 -30.43 -1.85 -27.58
C PRO A 456 -30.36 -0.37 -27.20
N TYR A 457 -31.20 0.45 -27.84
CA TYR A 457 -31.25 1.88 -27.57
C TYR A 457 -31.42 2.17 -26.07
N ALA A 458 -30.66 3.15 -25.56
CA ALA A 458 -30.64 3.58 -24.16
C ALA A 458 -30.27 2.49 -23.14
N SER A 459 -29.67 1.37 -23.55
CA SER A 459 -29.26 0.28 -22.65
C SER A 459 -28.20 0.68 -21.63
N GLN A 460 -27.43 1.75 -21.90
CA GLN A 460 -26.36 2.28 -21.03
C GLN A 460 -25.40 1.18 -20.56
N PRO A 461 -24.58 0.59 -21.45
CA PRO A 461 -23.58 -0.39 -21.03
C PRO A 461 -22.64 0.25 -20.00
N HIS A 462 -22.37 -0.46 -18.91
CA HIS A 462 -21.59 0.06 -17.79
C HIS A 462 -20.42 -0.87 -17.46
N GLY A 463 -20.58 -1.76 -16.47
CA GLY A 463 -19.53 -2.71 -16.10
C GLY A 463 -19.40 -3.85 -17.10
N ILE A 464 -18.16 -4.24 -17.39
CA ILE A 464 -17.82 -5.36 -18.28
C ILE A 464 -16.65 -6.16 -17.69
N VAL A 465 -16.70 -7.50 -17.74
CA VAL A 465 -15.61 -8.41 -17.34
C VAL A 465 -15.60 -9.67 -18.22
N PHE A 466 -14.44 -10.30 -18.37
CA PHE A 466 -14.30 -11.62 -18.99
C PHE A 466 -14.31 -12.74 -17.94
N ASN A 467 -14.61 -13.97 -18.37
CA ASN A 467 -14.23 -15.17 -17.62
C ASN A 467 -12.73 -15.45 -17.77
N SER A 468 -12.15 -16.28 -16.90
CA SER A 468 -10.71 -16.61 -16.90
C SER A 468 -10.19 -17.10 -18.26
N SER A 469 -10.99 -17.90 -18.96
CA SER A 469 -10.63 -18.45 -20.29
C SER A 469 -10.70 -17.43 -21.44
N GLY A 470 -11.31 -16.26 -21.23
CA GLY A 470 -11.56 -15.27 -22.28
C GLY A 470 -12.53 -15.74 -23.37
N SER A 471 -13.31 -16.79 -23.13
CA SER A 471 -14.30 -17.32 -24.08
C SER A 471 -15.63 -16.58 -24.05
N GLU A 472 -15.97 -15.99 -22.91
CA GLU A 472 -17.19 -15.22 -22.69
C GLU A 472 -16.89 -13.93 -21.92
N TYR A 473 -17.75 -12.94 -22.11
CA TYR A 473 -17.75 -11.72 -21.30
C TYR A 473 -19.15 -11.43 -20.78
N PHE A 474 -19.19 -10.74 -19.65
CA PHE A 474 -20.39 -10.36 -18.93
C PHE A 474 -20.50 -8.84 -18.95
N LEU A 475 -21.69 -8.35 -19.30
CA LEU A 475 -21.95 -6.93 -19.51
C LEU A 475 -23.20 -6.51 -18.75
N VAL A 476 -23.05 -5.49 -17.91
CA VAL A 476 -24.18 -4.81 -17.26
C VAL A 476 -24.72 -3.73 -18.17
N LEU A 477 -26.02 -3.79 -18.44
CA LEU A 477 -26.79 -2.76 -19.14
C LEU A 477 -27.59 -1.98 -18.09
N GLU A 478 -27.01 -0.90 -17.55
CA GLU A 478 -27.56 -0.10 -16.43
C GLU A 478 -28.98 0.38 -16.74
N GLY A 479 -29.20 0.90 -17.95
CA GLY A 479 -30.45 1.54 -18.34
C GLY A 479 -31.63 0.56 -18.45
N SER A 480 -31.34 -0.71 -18.76
CA SER A 480 -32.33 -1.78 -18.83
C SER A 480 -32.33 -2.72 -17.61
N ALA A 481 -31.41 -2.51 -16.66
CA ALA A 481 -31.18 -3.37 -15.51
C ALA A 481 -31.03 -4.87 -15.85
N ILE A 482 -30.19 -5.16 -16.86
CA ILE A 482 -29.93 -6.53 -17.34
C ILE A 482 -28.43 -6.81 -17.29
N LEU A 483 -28.06 -7.99 -16.78
CA LEU A 483 -26.75 -8.59 -16.99
C LEU A 483 -26.83 -9.55 -18.18
N GLN A 484 -25.95 -9.38 -19.16
CA GLN A 484 -25.82 -10.29 -20.31
C GLN A 484 -24.53 -11.08 -20.23
N ARG A 485 -24.60 -12.36 -20.58
CA ARG A 485 -23.44 -13.18 -20.96
C ARG A 485 -23.36 -13.22 -22.48
N ARG A 486 -22.17 -12.98 -23.02
CA ARG A 486 -21.94 -12.87 -24.47
C ARG A 486 -20.70 -13.64 -24.85
N ASN A 487 -20.74 -14.28 -26.02
CA ASN A 487 -19.59 -14.99 -26.56
C ASN A 487 -18.52 -13.98 -27.00
N ALA A 488 -17.26 -14.20 -26.60
CA ALA A 488 -16.17 -13.25 -26.86
C ALA A 488 -15.73 -13.20 -28.33
N SER A 489 -15.97 -14.25 -29.12
CA SER A 489 -15.54 -14.34 -30.52
C SER A 489 -16.51 -13.70 -31.51
N ASN A 490 -17.81 -13.79 -31.25
CA ASN A 490 -18.85 -13.32 -32.17
C ASN A 490 -19.82 -12.31 -31.52
N HIS A 491 -19.63 -11.99 -30.24
CA HIS A 491 -20.41 -11.02 -29.46
C HIS A 491 -21.92 -11.29 -29.37
N SER A 492 -22.37 -12.49 -29.75
CA SER A 492 -23.76 -12.92 -29.58
C SER A 492 -24.11 -13.08 -28.10
N VAL A 493 -25.35 -12.78 -27.74
CA VAL A 493 -25.87 -12.98 -26.38
C VAL A 493 -26.14 -14.47 -26.16
N THR A 494 -25.48 -15.07 -25.17
CA THR A 494 -25.60 -16.50 -24.80
C THR A 494 -26.39 -16.71 -23.52
N GLY A 495 -26.75 -15.64 -22.81
CA GLY A 495 -27.64 -15.67 -21.65
C GLY A 495 -27.91 -14.27 -21.12
N SER A 496 -28.97 -14.10 -20.32
CA SER A 496 -29.33 -12.82 -19.71
C SER A 496 -30.13 -13.03 -18.44
N VAL A 497 -29.95 -12.12 -17.48
CA VAL A 497 -30.72 -12.06 -16.24
C VAL A 497 -31.13 -10.61 -15.96
N SER A 498 -32.40 -10.41 -15.61
CA SER A 498 -32.89 -9.11 -15.13
C SER A 498 -32.59 -8.96 -13.65
N LEU A 499 -32.10 -7.78 -13.26
CA LEU A 499 -31.75 -7.45 -11.88
C LEU A 499 -32.62 -6.26 -11.42
N PRO A 500 -33.00 -6.19 -10.13
CA PRO A 500 -33.70 -5.02 -9.62
C PRO A 500 -32.73 -3.84 -9.43
N GLY A 501 -33.30 -2.64 -9.28
CA GLY A 501 -32.54 -1.44 -8.92
C GLY A 501 -31.70 -0.86 -10.06
N VAL A 502 -30.48 -0.43 -9.75
CA VAL A 502 -29.55 0.25 -10.64
C VAL A 502 -28.22 -0.54 -10.69
N PRO A 503 -28.19 -1.73 -11.32
CA PRO A 503 -26.96 -2.50 -11.43
C PRO A 503 -25.94 -1.74 -12.28
N ARG A 504 -24.68 -1.64 -11.81
CA ARG A 504 -23.62 -0.92 -12.54
C ARG A 504 -22.30 -1.68 -12.61
N HIS A 505 -21.68 -1.88 -11.46
CA HIS A 505 -20.36 -2.47 -11.35
C HIS A 505 -20.47 -3.99 -11.33
N ILE A 506 -19.44 -4.66 -11.84
CA ILE A 506 -19.42 -6.11 -11.98
C ILE A 506 -18.03 -6.63 -11.64
N SER A 507 -17.95 -7.80 -11.03
CA SER A 507 -16.74 -8.58 -10.90
C SER A 507 -17.01 -10.07 -11.09
N MET A 508 -15.95 -10.81 -11.39
CA MET A 508 -15.95 -12.26 -11.52
C MET A 508 -15.07 -12.83 -10.40
N ARG A 509 -15.53 -13.86 -9.70
CA ARG A 509 -14.69 -14.62 -8.77
C ARG A 509 -13.53 -15.28 -9.50
N PHE A 510 -12.42 -15.53 -8.80
CA PHE A 510 -11.23 -16.07 -9.47
C PHE A 510 -11.42 -17.50 -9.98
N ASP A 511 -12.30 -18.25 -9.34
CA ASP A 511 -12.71 -19.59 -9.76
C ASP A 511 -13.81 -19.60 -10.85
N ASP A 512 -14.24 -18.43 -11.35
CA ASP A 512 -15.37 -18.22 -12.25
C ASP A 512 -16.71 -18.80 -11.74
N SER A 513 -16.86 -19.07 -10.43
CA SER A 513 -18.08 -19.67 -9.87
C SER A 513 -19.23 -18.67 -9.71
N ARG A 514 -18.92 -17.37 -9.62
CA ARG A 514 -19.90 -16.29 -9.49
C ARG A 514 -19.50 -15.04 -10.25
N VAL A 515 -20.53 -14.39 -10.80
CA VAL A 515 -20.48 -12.98 -11.18
C VAL A 515 -21.14 -12.17 -10.07
N LEU A 516 -20.43 -11.18 -9.53
CA LEU A 516 -20.94 -10.26 -8.52
C LEU A 516 -21.32 -8.94 -9.20
N VAL A 517 -22.57 -8.50 -9.06
CA VAL A 517 -23.05 -7.23 -9.63
C VAL A 517 -23.50 -6.29 -8.52
N SER A 518 -22.86 -5.13 -8.40
CA SER A 518 -23.23 -4.13 -7.42
C SER A 518 -24.49 -3.40 -7.85
N ASN A 519 -25.51 -3.40 -6.98
CA ASN A 519 -26.62 -2.47 -7.09
C ASN A 519 -26.12 -1.10 -6.63
N PHE A 520 -25.90 -0.20 -7.59
CA PHE A 520 -25.21 1.06 -7.33
C PHE A 520 -25.95 1.92 -6.30
N ILE A 521 -27.28 1.98 -6.38
CA ILE A 521 -28.11 2.73 -5.42
C ILE A 521 -28.78 1.74 -4.48
N THR A 522 -28.53 1.93 -3.19
CA THR A 522 -29.18 1.17 -2.13
C THR A 522 -30.70 1.42 -2.16
N PRO A 523 -31.53 0.36 -2.08
CA PRO A 523 -32.98 0.52 -2.08
C PRO A 523 -33.49 1.46 -0.96
N PRO A 524 -34.66 2.12 -1.17
CA PRO A 524 -35.23 2.99 -0.15
C PRO A 524 -35.44 2.32 1.20
N ILE A 525 -35.14 3.04 2.28
CA ILE A 525 -35.34 2.51 3.63
C ILE A 525 -36.82 2.65 3.99
N PRO A 526 -37.49 1.61 4.51
CA PRO A 526 -38.86 1.73 4.96
C PRO A 526 -39.01 2.86 6.01
N GLY A 527 -39.90 3.82 5.74
CA GLY A 527 -40.14 4.96 6.63
C GLY A 527 -39.18 6.14 6.49
N GLU A 528 -38.22 6.10 5.55
CA GLU A 528 -37.17 7.13 5.38
C GLU A 528 -37.70 8.57 5.22
N HIS A 529 -38.90 8.73 4.65
CA HIS A 529 -39.58 10.01 4.46
C HIS A 529 -40.35 10.51 5.70
N SER A 530 -40.15 9.89 6.86
CA SER A 530 -40.86 10.19 8.11
C SER A 530 -39.90 10.35 9.29
N SER A 531 -40.45 10.66 10.46
CA SER A 531 -39.71 10.71 11.74
C SER A 531 -39.25 9.33 12.23
N THR A 532 -39.67 8.24 11.59
CA THR A 532 -39.34 6.87 12.01
C THR A 532 -38.98 6.03 10.78
N LEU A 533 -37.75 5.55 10.73
CA LEU A 533 -37.27 4.64 9.69
C LEU A 533 -36.82 3.30 10.28
N ASN A 534 -36.84 2.26 9.45
CA ASN A 534 -36.41 0.92 9.82
C ASN A 534 -35.15 0.53 9.03
N THR A 535 -33.98 0.91 9.55
CA THR A 535 -32.67 0.61 8.96
C THR A 535 -32.39 -0.89 8.87
N ALA A 536 -32.94 -1.70 9.78
CA ALA A 536 -32.79 -3.16 9.76
C ALA A 536 -33.56 -3.86 8.63
N ALA A 537 -34.51 -3.17 7.98
CA ALA A 537 -35.31 -3.70 6.87
C ALA A 537 -34.77 -3.28 5.49
N ALA A 538 -33.59 -2.67 5.42
CA ALA A 538 -32.93 -2.29 4.19
C ALA A 538 -31.43 -2.57 4.26
N ALA A 539 -30.84 -2.85 3.11
CA ALA A 539 -29.41 -3.09 2.98
C ALA A 539 -28.95 -2.71 1.57
N ALA A 540 -27.68 -2.34 1.44
CA ALA A 540 -27.05 -2.27 0.12
C ALA A 540 -26.93 -3.69 -0.44
N GLN A 541 -26.93 -3.85 -1.76
CA GLN A 541 -27.09 -5.16 -2.39
C GLN A 541 -25.99 -5.44 -3.42
N ILE A 542 -25.35 -6.60 -3.30
CA ILE A 542 -24.57 -7.23 -4.36
C ILE A 542 -25.32 -8.47 -4.83
N PHE A 543 -25.57 -8.58 -6.13
CA PHE A 543 -26.21 -9.75 -6.73
C PHE A 543 -25.16 -10.77 -7.12
N ALA A 544 -25.20 -11.96 -6.52
CA ALA A 544 -24.36 -13.09 -6.91
C ALA A 544 -25.10 -13.93 -7.94
N ILE A 545 -24.57 -13.97 -9.17
CA ILE A 545 -25.17 -14.62 -10.32
C ILE A 545 -24.37 -15.89 -10.65
N ASP A 546 -25.06 -16.98 -10.91
CA ASP A 546 -24.46 -18.17 -11.52
C ASP A 546 -24.13 -17.88 -12.99
N PRO A 547 -22.85 -17.89 -13.40
CA PRO A 547 -22.44 -17.51 -14.75
C PRO A 547 -22.85 -18.53 -15.82
N VAL A 548 -23.21 -19.75 -15.45
CA VAL A 548 -23.59 -20.83 -16.37
C VAL A 548 -25.10 -20.80 -16.63
N SER A 549 -25.91 -20.79 -15.58
CA SER A 549 -27.38 -20.77 -15.71
C SER A 549 -27.92 -19.37 -15.99
N MET A 550 -27.14 -18.32 -15.71
CA MET A 550 -27.58 -16.92 -15.74
C MET A 550 -28.80 -16.69 -14.84
N THR A 551 -28.73 -17.21 -13.62
CA THR A 551 -29.77 -17.01 -12.59
C THR A 551 -29.18 -16.33 -11.36
N LEU A 552 -29.97 -15.47 -10.71
CA LEU A 552 -29.63 -14.90 -9.41
C LEU A 552 -29.57 -16.03 -8.37
N ALA A 553 -28.36 -16.33 -7.89
CA ALA A 553 -28.14 -17.36 -6.87
C ALA A 553 -28.38 -16.79 -5.46
N ASN A 554 -27.93 -15.57 -5.21
CA ASN A 554 -28.04 -14.91 -3.91
C ASN A 554 -28.03 -13.38 -4.04
N THR A 555 -28.60 -12.71 -3.05
CA THR A 555 -28.45 -11.25 -2.85
C THR A 555 -27.69 -11.02 -1.55
N ILE A 556 -26.41 -10.69 -1.69
CA ILE A 556 -25.54 -10.38 -0.56
C ILE A 556 -25.93 -8.99 -0.05
N SER A 557 -26.31 -8.93 1.22
CA SER A 557 -26.77 -7.70 1.87
C SER A 557 -25.64 -7.08 2.67
N LEU A 558 -25.31 -5.81 2.39
CA LEU A 558 -24.42 -4.99 3.20
C LEU A 558 -25.29 -4.11 4.11
N SER A 559 -25.30 -4.44 5.40
CA SER A 559 -26.27 -3.92 6.36
C SER A 559 -25.94 -2.50 6.79
N HIS A 560 -26.90 -1.82 7.44
CA HIS A 560 -26.65 -0.54 8.10
C HIS A 560 -25.49 -0.67 9.11
N ASP A 561 -24.71 0.40 9.24
CA ASP A 561 -23.70 0.53 10.26
C ASP A 561 -24.29 1.19 11.49
N ASP A 562 -24.39 0.42 12.57
CA ASP A 562 -24.94 0.88 13.85
C ASP A 562 -23.84 1.31 14.84
N ARG A 563 -22.56 1.33 14.40
CA ARG A 563 -21.46 1.82 15.23
C ARG A 563 -21.71 3.27 15.61
N SER A 564 -21.51 3.59 16.89
CA SER A 564 -21.67 4.95 17.40
C SER A 564 -20.71 5.91 16.72
N LEU A 565 -21.18 7.13 16.49
CA LEU A 565 -20.34 8.21 15.97
C LEU A 565 -19.13 8.47 16.86
N SER A 566 -17.96 8.51 16.24
CA SER A 566 -16.70 9.05 16.76
C SER A 566 -16.01 9.83 15.64
N GLU A 567 -14.79 10.32 15.88
CA GLU A 567 -13.97 10.95 14.85
C GLU A 567 -13.76 10.00 13.65
N SER A 568 -13.31 8.76 13.90
CA SER A 568 -12.92 7.83 12.83
C SER A 568 -13.98 6.84 12.35
N GLN A 569 -15.22 6.90 12.84
CA GLN A 569 -16.30 6.00 12.43
C GLN A 569 -17.67 6.59 12.75
N GLY A 570 -18.72 6.08 12.11
CA GLY A 570 -20.08 6.48 12.46
C GLY A 570 -21.16 5.68 11.78
N PRO A 571 -22.42 5.93 12.14
CA PRO A 571 -23.54 5.17 11.61
C PRO A 571 -23.83 5.56 10.16
N GLY A 572 -24.44 4.64 9.42
CA GLY A 572 -24.96 4.94 8.09
C GLY A 572 -25.10 3.73 7.18
N MET A 573 -25.71 3.95 6.04
CA MET A 573 -26.04 2.92 5.06
C MET A 573 -25.05 2.96 3.88
N PRO A 574 -24.28 1.88 3.58
CA PRO A 574 -23.55 1.82 2.33
C PRO A 574 -24.46 2.11 1.12
N ASN A 575 -23.97 2.94 0.20
CA ASN A 575 -24.67 3.40 -1.00
C ASN A 575 -23.61 3.79 -2.07
N TYR A 576 -24.01 3.97 -3.33
CA TYR A 576 -23.06 4.18 -4.44
C TYR A 576 -21.97 3.10 -4.46
N LEU A 577 -22.41 1.84 -4.43
CA LEU A 577 -21.51 0.69 -4.36
C LEU A 577 -20.61 0.62 -5.60
N GLY A 578 -19.30 0.58 -5.38
CA GLY A 578 -18.29 0.30 -6.40
C GLY A 578 -18.22 -1.18 -6.78
N SER A 579 -17.24 -1.55 -7.59
CA SER A 579 -17.01 -2.96 -7.93
C SER A 579 -16.44 -3.72 -6.73
N ALA A 580 -16.94 -4.93 -6.48
CA ALA A 580 -16.35 -5.83 -5.50
C ALA A 580 -14.99 -6.33 -5.99
N VAL A 581 -13.92 -6.06 -5.24
CA VAL A 581 -12.56 -6.52 -5.52
C VAL A 581 -12.35 -7.83 -4.78
N VAL A 582 -12.26 -8.92 -5.53
CA VAL A 582 -12.09 -10.27 -5.00
C VAL A 582 -10.63 -10.48 -4.61
N SER A 583 -10.36 -11.11 -3.46
CA SER A 583 -9.01 -11.51 -3.03
C SER A 583 -8.52 -12.72 -3.82
N PHE A 584 -7.22 -12.81 -4.11
CA PHE A 584 -6.63 -13.84 -4.99
C PHE A 584 -6.79 -15.27 -4.46
N ASP A 585 -7.09 -15.43 -3.17
CA ASP A 585 -7.42 -16.72 -2.53
C ASP A 585 -8.92 -17.04 -2.54
N ASP A 586 -9.73 -16.17 -3.16
CA ASP A 586 -11.17 -16.24 -3.31
C ASP A 586 -11.93 -16.36 -1.97
N GLN A 587 -11.32 -15.90 -0.87
CA GLN A 587 -11.92 -15.91 0.47
C GLN A 587 -12.78 -14.69 0.75
N TYR A 588 -12.38 -13.52 0.23
CA TYR A 588 -13.02 -12.26 0.52
C TYR A 588 -13.28 -11.43 -0.74
N ALA A 589 -14.26 -10.53 -0.65
CA ALA A 589 -14.39 -9.44 -1.59
C ALA A 589 -14.59 -8.11 -0.85
N TYR A 590 -13.92 -7.06 -1.31
CA TYR A 590 -13.97 -5.73 -0.73
C TYR A 590 -14.80 -4.81 -1.62
N VAL A 591 -15.77 -4.10 -1.04
CA VAL A 591 -16.72 -3.25 -1.75
C VAL A 591 -16.55 -1.80 -1.28
N PRO A 592 -15.81 -0.97 -2.03
CA PRO A 592 -15.78 0.47 -1.82
C PRO A 592 -17.16 1.08 -2.04
N SER A 593 -17.53 2.04 -1.21
CA SER A 593 -18.83 2.70 -1.26
C SER A 593 -18.78 4.10 -0.63
N LYS A 594 -19.90 4.81 -0.81
CA LYS A 594 -20.34 5.88 0.09
C LYS A 594 -21.12 5.26 1.26
N LYS A 595 -21.28 5.97 2.36
CA LYS A 595 -22.07 5.59 3.53
C LYS A 595 -22.92 6.76 4.01
N ASP A 596 -24.23 6.60 3.95
CA ASP A 596 -25.24 7.65 4.18
C ASP A 596 -25.85 7.60 5.58
N ASN A 597 -25.67 8.66 6.37
CA ASN A 597 -26.26 8.74 7.71
C ASN A 597 -27.69 9.30 7.67
N VAL A 598 -28.58 8.58 6.98
CA VAL A 598 -30.00 8.94 6.82
C VAL A 598 -30.84 8.64 8.06
N ASP A 599 -30.25 8.23 9.18
CA ASP A 599 -30.98 7.92 10.41
C ASP A 599 -30.81 9.03 11.48
N SER A 600 -29.83 9.92 11.30
CA SER A 600 -29.61 11.05 12.22
C SER A 600 -30.58 12.20 11.96
N GLY A 601 -30.68 13.11 12.94
CA GLY A 601 -31.40 14.38 12.85
C GLY A 601 -32.51 14.60 13.91
N PRO A 602 -32.86 15.89 14.19
CA PRO A 602 -33.82 16.24 15.25
C PRO A 602 -35.24 15.71 15.04
N THR A 603 -35.73 15.62 13.80
CA THR A 603 -37.06 15.06 13.47
C THR A 603 -37.13 13.58 13.86
N ARG A 604 -35.98 12.90 13.90
CA ARG A 604 -35.83 11.49 14.29
C ARG A 604 -35.40 11.32 15.75
N MET A 605 -35.46 12.39 16.54
CA MET A 605 -35.06 12.41 17.96
C MET A 605 -33.60 11.97 18.18
N LYS A 606 -32.75 12.18 17.18
CA LYS A 606 -31.31 11.86 17.20
C LYS A 606 -30.49 13.14 17.08
N PRO A 607 -29.21 13.13 17.47
CA PRO A 607 -28.31 14.24 17.22
C PRO A 607 -28.34 14.66 15.75
N GLY A 608 -28.23 15.97 15.51
CA GLY A 608 -28.09 16.49 14.15
C GLY A 608 -26.79 15.99 13.51
N MET A 609 -26.80 15.86 12.19
CA MET A 609 -25.58 15.55 11.44
C MET A 609 -24.61 16.71 11.53
N THR A 610 -23.33 16.37 11.68
CA THR A 610 -22.17 17.25 11.54
C THR A 610 -21.58 17.08 10.14
N PHE A 611 -20.61 17.93 9.77
CA PHE A 611 -19.85 17.72 8.53
C PHE A 611 -19.30 16.28 8.47
N ASP A 612 -18.77 15.78 9.58
CA ASP A 612 -18.12 14.47 9.72
C ASP A 612 -19.07 13.27 9.92
N SER A 613 -20.38 13.51 9.96
CA SER A 613 -21.37 12.44 10.15
C SER A 613 -22.48 12.45 9.13
N THR A 614 -22.39 13.27 8.08
CA THR A 614 -23.43 13.30 7.04
C THR A 614 -23.23 12.15 6.03
N VAL A 615 -22.02 12.02 5.48
CA VAL A 615 -21.67 11.04 4.45
C VAL A 615 -20.22 10.59 4.62
N ARG A 616 -19.93 9.28 4.72
CA ARG A 616 -18.55 8.76 4.79
C ARG A 616 -18.17 7.89 3.59
N ALA A 617 -16.90 7.86 3.23
CA ALA A 617 -16.35 6.82 2.39
C ALA A 617 -16.21 5.54 3.23
N ASN A 618 -16.62 4.41 2.67
CA ASN A 618 -16.62 3.13 3.38
C ASN A 618 -16.10 2.01 2.46
N THR A 619 -15.48 0.98 3.04
CA THR A 619 -15.28 -0.30 2.38
C THR A 619 -15.86 -1.42 3.23
N SER A 620 -16.84 -2.14 2.70
CA SER A 620 -17.37 -3.37 3.31
C SER A 620 -16.61 -4.60 2.82
N ARG A 621 -16.55 -5.66 3.64
CA ARG A 621 -16.00 -6.96 3.25
C ARG A 621 -17.09 -8.03 3.17
N ILE A 622 -17.00 -8.90 2.19
CA ILE A 622 -17.86 -10.07 1.99
C ILE A 622 -17.01 -11.31 2.20
N ALA A 623 -17.49 -12.25 3.02
CA ALA A 623 -16.93 -13.59 3.08
C ALA A 623 -17.51 -14.41 1.93
N LEU A 624 -16.68 -14.77 0.96
CA LEU A 624 -17.11 -15.39 -0.29
C LEU A 624 -17.58 -16.85 -0.15
N PRO A 625 -17.05 -17.68 0.76
CA PRO A 625 -17.58 -19.04 0.97
C PRO A 625 -19.05 -19.05 1.45
N GLY A 626 -19.45 -18.06 2.25
CA GLY A 626 -20.82 -17.92 2.76
C GLY A 626 -21.69 -16.93 1.97
N GLU A 627 -21.09 -16.13 1.08
CA GLU A 627 -21.72 -15.04 0.35
C GLU A 627 -22.52 -14.10 1.28
N ASN A 628 -21.91 -13.72 2.40
CA ASN A 628 -22.48 -12.82 3.39
C ASN A 628 -21.49 -11.71 3.73
N GLU A 629 -22.00 -10.55 4.14
CA GLU A 629 -21.15 -9.51 4.70
C GLU A 629 -20.40 -10.06 5.92
N ASP A 630 -19.12 -9.71 6.02
CA ASP A 630 -18.36 -9.81 7.25
C ASP A 630 -18.49 -8.49 8.02
N ALA A 631 -19.51 -8.41 8.87
CA ALA A 631 -19.81 -7.21 9.64
C ALA A 631 -18.71 -6.85 10.67
N THR A 632 -17.77 -7.76 10.95
CA THR A 632 -16.62 -7.46 11.83
C THR A 632 -15.55 -6.64 11.13
N PHE A 633 -15.61 -6.54 9.80
CA PHE A 633 -14.68 -5.78 8.99
C PHE A 633 -15.40 -4.72 8.17
N ARG A 634 -15.22 -3.46 8.59
CA ARG A 634 -15.62 -2.28 7.83
C ARG A 634 -14.55 -1.22 7.98
N ILE A 635 -14.16 -0.65 6.86
CA ILE A 635 -13.21 0.47 6.81
C ILE A 635 -14.04 1.74 6.66
N ASP A 636 -14.05 2.58 7.69
CA ASP A 636 -14.44 3.97 7.56
C ASP A 636 -13.22 4.77 7.10
N HIS A 637 -13.25 5.22 5.85
CA HIS A 637 -12.21 6.11 5.33
C HIS A 637 -12.50 7.49 5.88
N ASP A 638 -11.89 7.78 7.02
CA ASP A 638 -12.09 9.02 7.75
C ASP A 638 -11.78 10.25 6.90
N ASN A 639 -12.43 11.39 7.17
CA ASN A 639 -12.27 12.62 6.37
C ASN A 639 -12.42 12.43 4.85
N SER A 640 -13.28 11.51 4.43
CA SER A 640 -13.55 11.25 3.02
C SER A 640 -15.01 10.85 2.84
N SER A 641 -15.59 11.22 1.71
CA SER A 641 -17.02 11.03 1.48
C SER A 641 -17.37 9.93 0.48
N VAL A 642 -16.51 9.62 -0.49
CA VAL A 642 -16.80 8.61 -1.52
C VAL A 642 -15.57 7.76 -1.83
N ALA A 643 -15.65 6.46 -1.56
CA ALA A 643 -14.72 5.46 -2.09
C ALA A 643 -15.30 4.85 -3.38
N THR A 644 -14.57 4.93 -4.49
CA THR A 644 -15.08 4.58 -5.83
C THR A 644 -14.63 3.22 -6.34
N HIS A 645 -13.42 2.80 -5.98
CA HIS A 645 -12.78 1.58 -6.47
C HIS A 645 -11.60 1.21 -5.57
N ALA A 646 -11.17 -0.05 -5.64
CA ALA A 646 -9.99 -0.51 -4.93
C ALA A 646 -9.15 -1.50 -5.75
N ALA A 647 -7.93 -1.77 -5.30
CA ALA A 647 -7.06 -2.82 -5.82
C ALA A 647 -6.37 -3.54 -4.66
N LEU A 648 -5.98 -4.79 -4.87
CA LEU A 648 -5.26 -5.61 -3.89
C LEU A 648 -3.85 -5.91 -4.39
N THR A 649 -2.88 -5.86 -3.48
CA THR A 649 -1.53 -6.37 -3.74
C THR A 649 -1.55 -7.88 -3.96
N GLY A 650 -0.57 -8.44 -4.66
CA GLY A 650 -0.58 -9.85 -5.08
C GLY A 650 -0.66 -10.87 -3.94
N ASN A 651 -0.31 -10.47 -2.71
CA ASN A 651 -0.43 -11.24 -1.48
C ASN A 651 -1.72 -10.98 -0.66
N ASN A 652 -2.70 -10.25 -1.21
CA ASN A 652 -3.94 -9.82 -0.53
C ASN A 652 -3.76 -8.92 0.70
N ARG A 653 -2.53 -8.50 1.04
CA ARG A 653 -2.23 -7.80 2.30
C ARG A 653 -2.69 -6.35 2.31
N TYR A 654 -2.46 -5.63 1.22
CA TYR A 654 -2.81 -4.21 1.15
C TYR A 654 -3.94 -3.97 0.18
N LEU A 655 -4.97 -3.28 0.67
CA LEU A 655 -6.08 -2.78 -0.10
C LEU A 655 -5.86 -1.29 -0.36
N LEU A 656 -5.71 -0.94 -1.63
CA LEU A 656 -5.57 0.44 -2.08
C LEU A 656 -6.94 0.94 -2.54
N VAL A 657 -7.43 2.06 -2.01
CA VAL A 657 -8.80 2.57 -2.22
C VAL A 657 -8.77 3.99 -2.73
N ALA A 658 -9.39 4.23 -3.90
CA ALA A 658 -9.52 5.54 -4.49
C ALA A 658 -10.61 6.36 -3.77
N LEU A 659 -10.25 7.51 -3.23
CA LEU A 659 -11.13 8.43 -2.49
C LEU A 659 -11.39 9.68 -3.34
N GLU A 660 -12.52 9.68 -4.05
CA GLU A 660 -12.77 10.57 -5.18
C GLU A 660 -12.77 12.06 -4.80
N THR A 661 -13.44 12.42 -3.72
CA THR A 661 -13.64 13.83 -3.39
C THR A 661 -12.45 14.44 -2.66
N SER A 662 -11.72 13.64 -1.89
CA SER A 662 -10.55 14.07 -1.12
C SER A 662 -9.27 14.10 -1.95
N ARG A 663 -9.28 13.51 -3.16
CA ARG A 663 -8.11 13.39 -4.06
C ARG A 663 -7.03 12.50 -3.46
N GLU A 664 -7.41 11.38 -2.88
CA GLU A 664 -6.47 10.50 -2.18
C GLU A 664 -6.56 9.05 -2.66
N LEU A 665 -5.45 8.34 -2.53
CA LEU A 665 -5.40 6.89 -2.54
C LEU A 665 -5.07 6.43 -1.12
N ALA A 666 -6.03 5.86 -0.41
CA ALA A 666 -5.79 5.26 0.89
C ALA A 666 -5.22 3.85 0.74
N VAL A 667 -4.29 3.46 1.59
CA VAL A 667 -3.75 2.10 1.64
C VAL A 667 -4.01 1.50 3.01
N PHE A 668 -4.70 0.37 3.03
CA PHE A 668 -5.17 -0.29 4.24
C PHE A 668 -4.59 -1.71 4.35
N ASP A 669 -4.05 -2.04 5.52
CA ASP A 669 -3.60 -3.40 5.83
C ASP A 669 -4.81 -4.27 6.21
N THR A 670 -5.15 -5.21 5.34
CA THR A 670 -6.32 -6.10 5.50
C THR A 670 -6.15 -7.12 6.62
N SER A 671 -4.91 -7.39 7.03
CA SER A 671 -4.57 -8.37 8.07
C SER A 671 -4.62 -7.74 9.47
N ASN A 672 -4.09 -6.53 9.61
CA ASN A 672 -3.98 -5.83 10.89
C ASN A 672 -5.11 -4.83 11.14
N GLY A 673 -5.91 -4.52 10.13
CA GLY A 673 -7.11 -3.69 10.28
C GLY A 673 -6.83 -2.20 10.46
N PHE A 674 -5.74 -1.68 9.88
CA PHE A 674 -5.40 -0.25 9.95
C PHE A 674 -5.05 0.38 8.59
N GLU A 675 -5.32 1.67 8.47
CA GLU A 675 -4.88 2.50 7.35
C GLU A 675 -3.39 2.83 7.50
N LEU A 676 -2.57 2.37 6.56
CA LEU A 676 -1.12 2.57 6.55
C LEU A 676 -0.75 3.99 6.13
N MET A 677 -1.37 4.48 5.06
CA MET A 677 -1.07 5.80 4.49
C MET A 677 -2.18 6.30 3.57
N ARG A 678 -2.08 7.58 3.22
CA ARG A 678 -2.80 8.19 2.09
C ARG A 678 -1.81 8.86 1.17
N LEU A 679 -1.97 8.62 -0.12
CA LEU A 679 -1.16 9.21 -1.17
C LEU A 679 -1.98 10.29 -1.89
N PRO A 680 -1.46 11.51 -2.04
CA PRO A 680 -2.16 12.57 -2.76
C PRO A 680 -2.21 12.24 -4.26
N THR A 681 -3.41 12.29 -4.82
CA THR A 681 -3.69 12.03 -6.24
C THR A 681 -4.17 13.31 -6.93
N GLY A 682 -4.49 13.19 -8.20
CA GLY A 682 -5.16 14.26 -8.94
C GLY A 682 -6.66 14.39 -8.64
N MET A 683 -7.36 15.19 -9.45
CA MET A 683 -8.77 15.51 -9.21
C MET A 683 -9.73 14.37 -9.60
N ALA A 684 -10.57 13.97 -8.64
CA ALA A 684 -11.60 12.94 -8.79
C ALA A 684 -11.05 11.55 -9.18
N PRO A 685 -10.21 10.91 -8.34
CA PRO A 685 -9.75 9.56 -8.60
C PRO A 685 -10.93 8.58 -8.66
N GLN A 686 -11.03 7.83 -9.77
CA GLN A 686 -12.16 6.90 -10.03
C GLN A 686 -11.79 5.43 -9.96
N SER A 687 -10.54 5.08 -10.31
CA SER A 687 -10.05 3.71 -10.24
C SER A 687 -8.57 3.66 -9.96
N VAL A 688 -8.16 2.58 -9.29
CA VAL A 688 -6.76 2.22 -9.07
C VAL A 688 -6.48 0.86 -9.71
N ALA A 689 -5.33 0.73 -10.36
CA ALA A 689 -4.81 -0.53 -10.88
C ALA A 689 -3.33 -0.64 -10.49
N LEU A 690 -2.84 -1.87 -10.31
CA LEU A 690 -1.43 -2.12 -10.01
C LEU A 690 -0.70 -2.61 -11.26
N SER A 691 0.60 -2.34 -11.34
CA SER A 691 1.50 -2.99 -12.30
C SER A 691 1.41 -4.52 -12.18
N SER A 692 1.78 -5.24 -13.25
CA SER A 692 1.77 -6.71 -13.25
C SER A 692 2.63 -7.28 -12.12
N ASN A 693 3.77 -6.65 -11.83
CA ASN A 693 4.61 -7.01 -10.69
C ASN A 693 4.09 -6.49 -9.34
N GLY A 694 3.03 -5.70 -9.29
CA GLY A 694 2.43 -5.17 -8.04
C GLY A 694 3.12 -3.95 -7.43
N SER A 695 4.28 -3.54 -7.95
CA SER A 695 5.12 -2.47 -7.38
C SER A 695 4.65 -1.05 -7.67
N ILE A 696 3.83 -0.80 -8.69
CA ILE A 696 3.38 0.55 -9.05
C ILE A 696 1.86 0.62 -8.98
N ALA A 697 1.32 1.61 -8.26
CA ALA A 697 -0.10 1.97 -8.33
C ALA A 697 -0.33 3.07 -9.36
N TYR A 698 -1.31 2.85 -10.23
CA TYR A 698 -1.83 3.80 -11.20
C TYR A 698 -3.25 4.21 -10.79
N VAL A 699 -3.51 5.52 -10.69
CA VAL A 699 -4.81 6.06 -10.27
C VAL A 699 -5.37 6.99 -11.33
N HIS A 700 -6.54 6.68 -11.88
CA HIS A 700 -7.19 7.51 -12.89
C HIS A 700 -7.88 8.73 -12.26
N ASN A 701 -7.36 9.92 -12.54
CA ASN A 701 -7.88 11.21 -12.10
C ASN A 701 -8.78 11.81 -13.19
N PHE A 702 -10.05 11.41 -13.15
CA PHE A 702 -10.99 11.65 -14.23
C PHE A 702 -11.12 13.12 -14.64
N THR A 703 -11.25 14.03 -13.68
CA THR A 703 -11.49 15.46 -13.98
C THR A 703 -10.21 16.26 -14.23
N GLU A 704 -9.05 15.69 -13.90
CA GLU A 704 -7.75 16.31 -14.19
C GLU A 704 -7.15 15.86 -15.52
N ARG A 705 -7.67 14.77 -16.09
CA ARG A 705 -7.14 14.13 -17.32
C ARG A 705 -5.75 13.57 -17.12
N SER A 706 -5.52 12.96 -15.96
CA SER A 706 -4.23 12.39 -15.61
C SER A 706 -4.35 11.02 -14.96
N ILE A 707 -3.23 10.29 -14.92
CA ILE A 707 -3.04 9.10 -14.12
C ILE A 707 -1.93 9.38 -13.11
N SER A 708 -2.23 9.41 -11.82
CA SER A 708 -1.21 9.46 -10.76
C SER A 708 -0.49 8.11 -10.68
N ARG A 709 0.81 8.15 -10.37
CA ARG A 709 1.67 6.97 -10.29
C ARG A 709 2.46 6.98 -8.98
N PHE A 710 2.44 5.85 -8.28
CA PHE A 710 3.14 5.68 -7.01
C PHE A 710 3.96 4.41 -7.03
N ASP A 711 5.24 4.52 -6.69
CA ASP A 711 6.08 3.35 -6.47
C ASP A 711 5.88 2.86 -5.03
N LEU A 712 5.35 1.65 -4.92
CA LEU A 712 4.99 0.98 -3.68
C LEU A 712 6.11 0.06 -3.18
N THR A 713 7.25 -0.03 -3.87
CA THR A 713 8.35 -0.95 -3.53
C THR A 713 8.72 -0.85 -2.05
N GLN A 714 9.02 0.36 -1.58
CA GLN A 714 9.33 0.61 -0.17
C GLN A 714 8.25 0.08 0.76
N MET A 715 6.98 0.34 0.44
CA MET A 715 5.85 -0.08 1.27
C MET A 715 5.70 -1.59 1.31
N LEU A 716 5.80 -2.24 0.16
CA LEU A 716 5.67 -3.69 0.04
C LEU A 716 6.83 -4.42 0.72
N GLU A 717 8.00 -3.78 0.78
CA GLU A 717 9.18 -4.39 1.37
C GLU A 717 9.35 -4.13 2.87
N THR A 718 8.92 -2.98 3.35
CA THR A 718 9.22 -2.51 4.71
C THR A 718 7.99 -2.33 5.59
N ASP A 719 6.78 -2.46 5.04
CA ASP A 719 5.51 -2.07 5.66
C ASP A 719 5.42 -0.58 6.05
N LEU A 720 6.35 0.27 5.59
CA LEU A 720 6.33 1.71 5.83
C LEU A 720 5.53 2.43 4.73
N PRO A 721 5.01 3.64 4.99
CA PRO A 721 4.40 4.45 3.94
C PRO A 721 5.36 4.66 2.75
N ALA A 722 4.86 4.45 1.53
CA ALA A 722 5.58 4.82 0.31
C ALA A 722 5.68 6.34 0.21
N THR A 723 6.85 6.84 -0.17
CA THR A 723 7.08 8.28 -0.41
C THR A 723 7.39 8.60 -1.87
N ASN A 724 7.67 7.60 -2.71
CA ASN A 724 8.07 7.81 -4.10
C ASN A 724 6.85 8.01 -5.02
N VAL A 725 6.68 9.25 -5.49
CA VAL A 725 5.64 9.66 -6.43
C VAL A 725 6.27 9.83 -7.81
N LEU A 726 5.76 9.07 -8.79
CA LEU A 726 6.26 9.13 -10.16
C LEU A 726 5.50 10.19 -10.98
N THR A 727 6.10 10.64 -12.07
CA THR A 727 5.48 11.63 -12.97
C THR A 727 4.11 11.12 -13.48
N PRO A 728 3.03 11.92 -13.34
CA PRO A 728 1.71 11.57 -13.84
C PRO A 728 1.69 11.39 -15.37
N ILE A 729 0.72 10.63 -15.86
CA ILE A 729 0.48 10.45 -17.30
C ILE A 729 -0.70 11.33 -17.72
N ASP A 730 -0.53 12.18 -18.72
CA ASP A 730 -1.65 12.90 -19.34
C ASP A 730 -2.50 11.94 -20.16
N THR A 731 -3.82 11.95 -19.95
CA THR A 731 -4.74 11.02 -20.62
C THR A 731 -5.41 11.60 -21.84
N VAL A 732 -5.31 12.91 -22.08
CA VAL A 732 -6.01 13.60 -23.16
C VAL A 732 -5.07 14.58 -23.85
N SER A 733 -4.93 14.47 -25.16
CA SER A 733 -4.13 15.38 -25.98
C SER A 733 -4.87 16.66 -26.38
N SER A 734 -6.20 16.59 -26.49
CA SER A 734 -7.06 17.72 -26.84
C SER A 734 -8.36 17.67 -26.02
N GLU A 735 -8.55 18.63 -25.12
CA GLU A 735 -9.72 18.71 -24.25
C GLU A 735 -10.99 19.06 -25.06
N SER A 736 -12.04 18.25 -24.87
CA SER A 736 -13.32 18.38 -25.59
C SER A 736 -14.27 19.37 -24.91
N LEU A 737 -14.14 19.55 -23.59
CA LEU A 737 -14.92 20.50 -22.82
C LEU A 737 -14.32 21.91 -22.95
N SER A 738 -15.16 22.94 -22.90
CA SER A 738 -14.64 24.30 -22.71
C SER A 738 -14.02 24.44 -21.32
N ALA A 739 -13.03 25.33 -21.19
CA ALA A 739 -12.34 25.55 -19.92
C ALA A 739 -13.28 25.83 -18.75
N ASN A 740 -14.37 26.58 -18.96
CA ASN A 740 -15.35 26.88 -17.92
C ASN A 740 -16.17 25.65 -17.50
N ILE A 741 -16.50 24.76 -18.45
CA ILE A 741 -17.26 23.54 -18.14
C ILE A 741 -16.36 22.54 -17.42
N LEU A 742 -15.10 22.39 -17.85
CA LEU A 742 -14.13 21.56 -17.14
C LEU A 742 -13.90 22.06 -15.71
N LEU A 743 -13.65 23.37 -15.54
CA LEU A 743 -13.45 23.96 -14.22
C LEU A 743 -14.69 23.75 -13.33
N GLY A 744 -15.89 24.02 -13.84
CA GLY A 744 -17.13 23.80 -13.08
C GLY A 744 -17.28 22.34 -12.64
N LYS A 745 -16.86 21.39 -13.49
CA LYS A 745 -16.86 19.97 -13.16
C LYS A 745 -15.81 19.61 -12.11
N GLN A 746 -14.60 20.14 -12.21
CA GLN A 746 -13.55 19.94 -11.21
C GLN A 746 -14.03 20.42 -9.82
N LEU A 747 -14.59 21.64 -9.74
CA LEU A 747 -15.14 22.19 -8.50
C LEU A 747 -16.32 21.35 -7.95
N PHE A 748 -17.13 20.76 -8.82
CA PHE A 748 -18.27 19.94 -8.41
C PHE A 748 -17.85 18.65 -7.67
N TYR A 749 -16.69 18.10 -8.02
CA TYR A 749 -16.16 16.87 -7.42
C TYR A 749 -15.21 17.12 -6.26
N ASP A 750 -14.70 18.34 -6.11
CA ASP A 750 -13.59 18.65 -5.23
C ASP A 750 -14.01 18.99 -3.81
N ALA A 751 -13.68 18.11 -2.86
CA ALA A 751 -13.76 18.43 -1.44
C ALA A 751 -12.41 18.96 -0.92
N ALA A 752 -11.28 18.64 -1.55
CA ALA A 752 -9.95 18.98 -1.03
C ALA A 752 -9.68 20.50 -0.97
N ASP A 753 -10.39 21.31 -1.76
CA ASP A 753 -10.31 22.77 -1.73
C ASP A 753 -11.11 23.35 -0.54
N PRO A 754 -10.43 23.98 0.45
CA PRO A 754 -11.09 24.51 1.64
C PRO A 754 -12.04 25.68 1.37
N ARG A 755 -12.01 26.28 0.18
CA ARG A 755 -12.97 27.30 -0.26
C ARG A 755 -14.34 26.68 -0.59
N LEU A 756 -14.35 25.40 -0.96
CA LEU A 756 -15.56 24.64 -1.29
C LEU A 756 -16.02 23.81 -0.09
N SER A 757 -15.08 23.17 0.61
CA SER A 757 -15.35 22.29 1.74
C SER A 757 -14.36 22.58 2.86
N ARG A 758 -14.78 23.32 3.88
CA ARG A 758 -13.90 23.82 4.96
C ARG A 758 -13.03 22.72 5.58
N ASP A 759 -13.62 21.55 5.78
CA ASP A 759 -13.02 20.41 6.48
C ASP A 759 -12.63 19.28 5.50
N LYS A 760 -12.47 19.63 4.20
CA LYS A 760 -12.06 18.76 3.09
C LYS A 760 -12.88 17.49 2.86
N TYR A 761 -14.11 17.50 3.34
CA TYR A 761 -14.84 16.26 3.59
C TYR A 761 -15.72 15.81 2.42
N MET A 762 -16.68 16.66 2.03
CA MET A 762 -17.67 16.37 1.00
C MET A 762 -17.66 17.42 -0.11
N SER A 763 -18.06 16.98 -1.30
CA SER A 763 -18.30 17.83 -2.47
C SER A 763 -19.74 17.65 -2.96
N CYS A 764 -20.15 18.41 -3.99
CA CYS A 764 -21.46 18.23 -4.58
C CYS A 764 -21.64 16.80 -5.14
N ALA A 765 -20.57 16.19 -5.65
CA ALA A 765 -20.58 14.83 -6.18
C ALA A 765 -20.83 13.75 -5.12
N SER A 766 -20.58 14.02 -3.83
CA SER A 766 -20.87 13.09 -2.73
C SER A 766 -22.35 12.70 -2.73
N CYS A 767 -23.25 13.67 -2.91
CA CYS A 767 -24.69 13.41 -2.98
C CYS A 767 -25.18 13.28 -4.43
N HIS A 768 -24.60 14.05 -5.35
CA HIS A 768 -25.05 14.17 -6.73
C HIS A 768 -24.08 13.55 -7.75
N LYS A 769 -23.74 12.28 -7.56
CA LYS A 769 -22.80 11.57 -8.44
C LYS A 769 -23.24 11.64 -9.91
N GLU A 770 -22.33 12.05 -10.80
CA GLU A 770 -22.60 12.33 -12.22
C GLU A 770 -23.72 13.38 -12.47
N GLY A 771 -24.01 14.24 -11.49
CA GLY A 771 -25.13 15.18 -11.54
C GLY A 771 -26.51 14.52 -11.38
N LYS A 772 -26.57 13.25 -10.93
CA LYS A 772 -27.81 12.53 -10.61
C LYS A 772 -28.11 12.59 -9.11
N HIS A 773 -29.04 11.78 -8.62
CA HIS A 773 -29.40 11.68 -7.21
C HIS A 773 -29.74 10.23 -6.83
N ASP A 774 -29.61 9.90 -5.55
CA ASP A 774 -29.89 8.58 -4.95
C ASP A 774 -31.28 8.48 -4.34
N GLY A 775 -32.04 9.58 -4.28
CA GLY A 775 -33.40 9.59 -3.74
C GLY A 775 -33.45 9.39 -2.22
N ARG A 776 -32.32 9.55 -1.50
CA ARG A 776 -32.27 9.46 -0.03
C ARG A 776 -33.02 10.61 0.63
N THR A 777 -33.49 10.42 1.86
CA THR A 777 -34.11 11.51 2.64
C THR A 777 -33.32 11.83 3.90
N TRP A 778 -32.82 13.06 3.93
CA TRP A 778 -31.98 13.63 4.97
C TRP A 778 -32.82 14.43 5.95
N ASP A 779 -32.50 14.37 7.24
CA ASP A 779 -33.12 15.22 8.24
C ASP A 779 -32.26 16.46 8.50
N LEU A 780 -32.59 17.53 7.78
CA LEU A 780 -31.96 18.84 7.88
C LEU A 780 -32.74 19.78 8.82
N ALA A 781 -33.55 19.24 9.75
CA ALA A 781 -34.25 20.06 10.74
C ALA A 781 -33.29 20.86 11.63
N GLY A 782 -32.08 20.35 11.89
CA GLY A 782 -31.02 21.08 12.58
C GLY A 782 -30.55 22.35 11.84
N MET A 783 -30.81 22.41 10.53
CA MET A 783 -30.53 23.56 9.65
C MET A 783 -31.78 24.37 9.32
N GLY A 784 -32.93 24.05 9.93
CA GLY A 784 -34.22 24.73 9.71
C GLY A 784 -35.01 24.26 8.49
N GLU A 785 -34.60 23.17 7.84
CA GLU A 785 -35.19 22.71 6.57
C GLU A 785 -36.09 21.47 6.67
N GLY A 786 -36.03 20.73 7.77
CA GLY A 786 -36.80 19.50 7.97
C GLY A 786 -36.30 18.32 7.13
N LEU A 787 -37.18 17.36 6.85
CA LEU A 787 -36.87 16.23 5.98
C LEU A 787 -36.76 16.66 4.52
N ARG A 788 -35.60 16.44 3.89
CA ARG A 788 -35.31 16.77 2.49
C ARG A 788 -34.96 15.52 1.71
N ARG A 789 -35.72 15.27 0.64
CA ARG A 789 -35.40 14.23 -0.33
C ARG A 789 -34.47 14.81 -1.39
N THR A 790 -33.29 14.19 -1.55
CA THR A 790 -32.27 14.62 -2.52
C THR A 790 -32.26 13.78 -3.78
#